data_AF-A0A094AR64-F1
#
_entry.id   AF-A0A094AR64-F1
#
_cell.length_a   1.000
_cell.length_b   1.000
_cell.length_c   1.000
_cell.angle_alpha   90.00
_cell.angle_beta   90.00
_cell.angle_gamma   90.00
#
_symmetry.space_group_name_H-M   'P 1'
#
loop_
_entity.id
_entity.type
_entity.pdbx_description
1 polymer ?
#
loop_
_entity_poly.entity_id
_entity_poly.type
_entity_poly.pdbx_seq_one_letter_code
_entity_poly.pdbx_strand_id
1 'polypeptide(L)'
;MDSTSRSRKREDPNVVMVKGVESPPSQSTKYVDGDGASDEFEFGGSLGAASLMVGFPLLMWYMWIGATYYDGQFPLPDANQTWDEFGRHLAQLVYEGAFPTAEAWAIYWIFFVFEAVMYCYMPGVLSYGRPLRHEEGKKLPYYCSAYASWYATLALAAVLHITGLFPLYTLVDKFGSIMSVAILSGFINSVIVYVQAIVRGRTHQLTGYFIYDFFMGAELNPRIGILDFKMFYEVRIPWFILFLISCAVAARQYETYGYVSAEVSFLLMAHFLYANACAKAEQMIITSWDMYFEKLGFILTFWNMAGVPFTYCHCALYLANHDPAEYRWNRYGLAVLFVLYLFFYWMWDSSNGQKNGFRQMERGQLIRRKTFPQMPWQYIENPKAIETQAGDRIMVDGWFAIVRKPNYIPDMFFAISWGLITGFKSPFPWFYPIFFLVMIIHRTNRDIARCRRKYGEAWKQYEKEVPYLFIPYLVQYTMRWQKGRSFQHPGLRAFGGLIPISRTNPTTSQRLIVISGSRRLPGLVCKRASTDSTILKVPCNQNQKFSMCYRVSTDESVFNYPPDLGCLPNGITISNTSISGANQYWRQSCSDQTWESEYCLNAFNDCPIDTNGNAPVAPCGGDASTATAWCCGSNTACCDTPAAISIPLTIGPTSTTITSPSSSLASSTTPSSSSSQTTPATTPILPPTEAPITQSSGLSIGAMAGIGSAVGIGAVVSVCIGLWLFMRRRKRKYRTEGGYGPDISGNYRGEGIHAREISELDAQRTPKQLDAPVFIHEMEGSRGISRENSIGKAYNADALYRGAPVELGNGEREV
;
A
#
# COMPACT_ATOMS: atom_id res chain seq x y z
N MET A 1 40.84 48.80 38.88
CA MET A 1 41.73 49.70 38.11
C MET A 1 41.24 49.69 36.67
N ASP A 2 40.12 50.34 36.35
CA ASP A 2 39.80 51.79 36.45
C ASP A 2 40.31 52.56 35.21
N SER A 3 39.57 53.50 34.61
CA SER A 3 38.18 53.93 34.88
C SER A 3 37.57 54.65 33.65
N THR A 4 36.32 55.12 33.81
CA THR A 4 35.55 55.93 32.86
C THR A 4 36.26 57.18 32.33
N SER A 5 35.94 57.59 31.10
CA SER A 5 35.89 59.03 30.74
C SER A 5 34.67 59.32 29.83
N ARG A 6 34.28 60.60 29.69
CA ARG A 6 32.93 61.01 29.26
C ARG A 6 32.93 62.40 28.60
N SER A 7 32.38 62.55 27.40
CA SER A 7 32.17 63.85 26.75
C SER A 7 31.14 63.81 25.59
N ARG A 8 30.53 64.90 25.12
CA ARG A 8 29.58 65.86 25.76
C ARG A 8 29.00 66.79 24.67
N LYS A 9 27.66 66.95 24.61
CA LYS A 9 26.93 67.93 23.74
C LYS A 9 27.06 67.64 22.21
N ARG A 10 26.25 68.21 21.32
CA ARG A 10 25.25 69.29 21.41
C ARG A 10 24.07 69.05 20.43
N GLU A 11 22.87 69.50 20.78
CA GLU A 11 21.69 69.52 19.90
C GLU A 11 21.63 70.81 19.07
N ASP A 12 20.96 70.77 17.91
CA ASP A 12 19.84 71.67 17.53
C ASP A 12 19.11 71.10 16.27
N PRO A 13 17.93 71.62 15.83
CA PRO A 13 16.82 70.71 15.50
C PRO A 13 16.28 70.81 14.07
N ASN A 14 15.50 69.80 13.65
CA ASN A 14 14.28 69.93 12.84
C ASN A 14 13.69 68.54 12.50
N VAL A 15 12.40 68.34 12.74
CA VAL A 15 11.39 67.62 11.90
C VAL A 15 10.08 67.57 12.68
N VAL A 16 8.96 67.79 11.98
CA VAL A 16 7.62 67.89 12.59
C VAL A 16 6.95 66.52 12.70
N MET A 17 6.28 66.27 13.83
CA MET A 17 5.45 65.08 14.06
C MET A 17 4.25 65.04 13.10
N VAL A 18 4.15 63.98 12.30
CA VAL A 18 2.93 63.59 11.58
C VAL A 18 2.42 62.29 12.19
N LYS A 19 1.14 62.25 12.58
CA LYS A 19 0.53 61.04 13.17
C LYS A 19 0.47 59.91 12.14
N GLY A 20 0.75 58.69 12.58
CA GLY A 20 0.69 57.50 11.73
C GLY A 20 -0.72 57.18 11.23
N VAL A 21 -0.80 56.64 10.03
CA VAL A 21 -1.95 55.89 9.52
C VAL A 21 -1.65 54.41 9.76
N GLU A 22 -2.58 53.68 10.37
CA GLU A 22 -2.41 52.24 10.58
C GLU A 22 -2.46 51.48 9.24
N SER A 23 -1.42 50.68 8.98
CA SER A 23 -1.47 49.64 7.95
C SER A 23 -1.98 48.34 8.56
N PRO A 24 -2.85 47.58 7.88
CA PRO A 24 -3.35 46.30 8.40
C PRO A 24 -2.20 45.29 8.55
N PRO A 25 -2.29 44.37 9.53
CA PRO A 25 -1.20 43.45 9.84
C PRO A 25 -0.84 42.58 8.64
N SER A 26 0.44 42.52 8.31
CA SER A 26 0.96 41.59 7.32
C SER A 26 0.68 40.16 7.77
N GLN A 27 -0.08 39.41 6.95
CA GLN A 27 -0.25 37.98 7.19
C GLN A 27 1.12 37.31 7.19
N SER A 28 1.50 36.71 8.31
CA SER A 28 2.71 35.90 8.42
C SER A 28 2.50 34.61 7.64
N THR A 29 2.84 34.64 6.35
CA THR A 29 2.81 33.47 5.48
C THR A 29 3.69 32.39 6.10
N LYS A 30 3.07 31.33 6.65
CA LYS A 30 3.81 30.13 7.07
C LYS A 30 4.66 29.69 5.88
N TYR A 31 5.99 29.72 6.02
CA TYR A 31 6.90 29.13 5.05
C TYR A 31 6.72 27.62 5.10
N VAL A 32 5.83 27.11 4.25
CA VAL A 32 5.72 25.67 4.00
C VAL A 32 6.95 25.30 3.19
N ASP A 33 7.90 24.63 3.85
CA ASP A 33 9.11 24.19 3.18
C ASP A 33 8.74 23.23 2.04
N GLY A 34 9.28 23.48 0.84
CA GLY A 34 8.76 22.94 -0.42
C GLY A 34 8.89 21.42 -0.58
N ASP A 35 9.50 20.75 0.39
CA ASP A 35 9.70 19.30 0.46
C ASP A 35 8.61 18.57 1.27
N GLY A 36 7.76 19.29 2.01
CA GLY A 36 6.65 18.69 2.76
C GLY A 36 7.05 17.88 4.00
N ALA A 37 8.23 18.18 4.57
CA ALA A 37 8.46 18.12 6.00
C ALA A 37 7.73 19.30 6.69
N SER A 38 7.54 19.22 8.00
CA SER A 38 6.86 20.24 8.81
C SER A 38 7.54 20.37 10.16
N ASP A 39 7.69 21.60 10.66
CA ASP A 39 8.25 21.92 11.99
C ASP A 39 7.33 21.51 13.16
N GLU A 40 6.39 20.60 12.92
CA GLU A 40 5.41 20.12 13.89
C GLU A 40 5.96 18.85 14.55
N PHE A 41 5.95 18.79 15.88
CA PHE A 41 6.42 17.62 16.63
C PHE A 41 5.53 16.40 16.33
N GLU A 42 6.08 15.43 15.59
CA GLU A 42 5.50 14.09 15.49
C GLU A 42 5.55 13.39 16.86
N PHE A 43 4.96 12.19 16.98
CA PHE A 43 5.01 11.35 18.19
C PHE A 43 4.44 11.95 19.49
N GLY A 44 3.84 13.14 19.47
CA GLY A 44 3.51 13.87 20.70
C GLY A 44 4.74 14.48 21.38
N GLY A 45 5.79 14.77 20.61
CA GLY A 45 7.04 15.36 21.09
C GLY A 45 7.79 14.47 22.10
N SER A 46 8.61 15.07 22.95
CA SER A 46 9.48 14.35 23.88
C SER A 46 8.74 13.39 24.82
N LEU A 47 7.53 13.71 25.27
CA LEU A 47 6.78 12.86 26.20
C LEU A 47 6.30 11.57 25.52
N GLY A 48 5.72 11.68 24.33
CA GLY A 48 5.29 10.50 23.58
C GLY A 48 6.47 9.70 23.03
N ALA A 49 7.55 10.37 22.59
CA ALA A 49 8.82 9.72 22.23
C ALA A 49 9.38 8.87 23.39
N ALA A 50 9.46 9.42 24.61
CA ALA A 50 9.88 8.66 25.79
C ALA A 50 8.95 7.46 26.09
N SER A 51 7.63 7.69 26.02
CA SER A 51 6.62 6.64 26.23
C SER A 51 6.74 5.51 25.21
N LEU A 52 7.12 5.79 23.96
CA LEU A 52 7.34 4.78 22.93
C LEU A 52 8.68 4.04 23.09
N MET A 53 9.75 4.73 23.52
CA MET A 53 11.03 4.09 23.84
C MET A 53 10.90 3.05 24.96
N VAL A 54 10.09 3.34 25.99
CA VAL A 54 9.80 2.38 27.07
C VAL A 54 8.72 1.37 26.66
N GLY A 55 7.68 1.82 25.94
CA GLY A 55 6.52 1.02 25.60
C GLY A 55 6.77 -0.10 24.59
N PHE A 56 7.57 0.13 23.54
CA PHE A 56 7.81 -0.90 22.53
C PHE A 56 8.57 -2.13 23.09
N PRO A 57 9.69 -2.01 23.85
CA PRO A 57 10.32 -3.16 24.49
C PRO A 57 9.39 -3.93 25.44
N LEU A 58 8.62 -3.22 26.27
CA LEU A 58 7.67 -3.84 27.21
C LEU A 58 6.56 -4.60 26.47
N LEU A 59 6.03 -4.02 25.38
CA LEU A 59 5.05 -4.68 24.54
C LEU A 59 5.61 -5.94 23.87
N MET A 60 6.86 -5.89 23.37
CA MET A 60 7.54 -7.05 22.78
C MET A 60 7.69 -8.21 23.79
N TRP A 61 8.16 -7.92 25.01
CA TRP A 61 8.22 -8.94 26.06
C TRP A 61 6.84 -9.46 26.46
N TYR A 62 5.84 -8.59 26.63
CA TYR A 62 4.47 -8.98 26.97
C TYR A 62 3.84 -9.90 25.91
N MET A 63 3.99 -9.57 24.62
CA MET A 63 3.49 -10.40 23.52
C MET A 63 4.22 -11.74 23.41
N TRP A 64 5.54 -11.76 23.64
CA TRP A 64 6.32 -13.00 23.66
C TRP A 64 5.93 -13.89 24.86
N ILE A 65 5.71 -13.32 26.05
CA ILE A 65 5.24 -14.06 27.23
C ILE A 65 3.88 -14.71 26.91
N GLY A 66 2.94 -13.95 26.36
CA GLY A 66 1.62 -14.48 25.98
C GLY A 66 1.71 -15.60 24.94
N ALA A 67 2.56 -15.42 23.92
CA ALA A 67 2.80 -16.41 22.88
C ALA A 67 3.54 -17.69 23.34
N THR A 68 4.13 -17.70 24.54
CA THR A 68 5.01 -18.79 25.01
C THR A 68 4.53 -19.47 26.30
N TYR A 69 3.91 -18.73 27.23
CA TYR A 69 3.52 -19.24 28.56
C TYR A 69 2.01 -19.21 28.83
N TYR A 70 1.21 -18.51 28.01
CA TYR A 70 -0.23 -18.33 28.21
C TYR A 70 -1.07 -18.85 27.02
N ASP A 71 -0.64 -19.93 26.34
CA ASP A 71 -1.41 -20.57 25.24
C ASP A 71 -1.83 -19.59 24.12
N GLY A 72 -0.91 -18.68 23.77
CA GLY A 72 -1.15 -17.63 22.80
C GLY A 72 -2.09 -16.51 23.28
N GLN A 73 -2.57 -16.51 24.52
CA GLN A 73 -3.50 -15.53 25.08
C GLN A 73 -2.77 -14.34 25.73
N PHE A 74 -3.53 -13.26 25.97
CA PHE A 74 -3.03 -12.13 26.76
C PHE A 74 -2.69 -12.58 28.19
N PRO A 75 -1.46 -12.34 28.69
CA PRO A 75 -1.14 -12.51 30.10
C PRO A 75 -2.04 -11.60 30.95
N LEU A 76 -2.69 -12.21 31.93
CA LEU A 76 -3.57 -11.58 32.92
C LEU A 76 -3.21 -12.10 34.31
N PRO A 77 -3.46 -11.32 35.38
CA PRO A 77 -3.28 -11.81 36.75
C PRO A 77 -4.27 -12.93 37.06
N ASP A 78 -3.83 -13.92 37.85
CA ASP A 78 -4.72 -14.91 38.44
C ASP A 78 -5.75 -14.27 39.38
N ALA A 79 -6.89 -14.91 39.58
CA ALA A 79 -8.02 -14.36 40.37
C ALA A 79 -7.68 -13.97 41.82
N ASN A 80 -6.56 -14.47 42.37
CA ASN A 80 -6.07 -14.18 43.72
C ASN A 80 -4.76 -13.35 43.74
N GLN A 81 -4.24 -12.95 42.57
CA GLN A 81 -2.93 -12.30 42.44
C GLN A 81 -3.07 -10.77 42.35
N THR A 82 -2.23 -10.02 43.07
CA THR A 82 -2.20 -8.56 42.96
C THR A 82 -1.44 -8.10 41.71
N TRP A 83 -1.72 -6.88 41.23
CA TRP A 83 -1.04 -6.31 40.05
C TRP A 83 0.48 -6.16 40.20
N ASP A 84 1.00 -6.00 41.43
CA ASP A 84 2.44 -5.96 41.71
C ASP A 84 3.04 -7.37 41.63
N GLU A 85 2.42 -8.38 42.24
CA GLU A 85 2.84 -9.79 42.12
C GLU A 85 2.81 -10.27 40.68
N PHE A 86 1.79 -9.88 39.91
CA PHE A 86 1.71 -10.15 38.47
C PHE A 86 2.82 -9.45 37.68
N GLY A 87 3.10 -8.17 37.96
CA GLY A 87 4.22 -7.44 37.35
C GLY A 87 5.58 -8.09 37.64
N ARG A 88 5.80 -8.56 38.87
CA ARG A 88 6.98 -9.33 39.27
C ARG A 88 7.05 -10.70 38.58
N HIS A 89 5.93 -11.40 38.45
CA HIS A 89 5.86 -12.68 37.73
C HIS A 89 6.21 -12.53 36.24
N LEU A 90 5.66 -11.51 35.55
CA LEU A 90 6.05 -11.20 34.17
C LEU A 90 7.55 -10.88 34.07
N ALA A 91 8.10 -10.09 35.00
CA ALA A 91 9.53 -9.78 35.04
C ALA A 91 10.41 -11.03 35.30
N GLN A 92 9.92 -11.99 36.10
CA GLN A 92 10.57 -13.29 36.31
C GLN A 92 10.57 -14.12 35.02
N LEU A 93 9.46 -14.17 34.26
CA LEU A 93 9.41 -14.86 32.96
C LEU A 93 10.38 -14.23 31.94
N VAL A 94 10.55 -12.90 31.94
CA VAL A 94 11.60 -12.25 31.13
C VAL A 94 13.00 -12.65 31.61
N TYR A 95 13.23 -12.70 32.93
CA TYR A 95 14.52 -13.08 33.50
C TYR A 95 14.89 -14.55 33.23
N GLU A 96 13.92 -15.46 33.21
CA GLU A 96 14.16 -16.90 33.01
C GLU A 96 14.22 -17.29 31.53
N GLY A 97 13.23 -16.86 30.72
CA GLY A 97 13.13 -17.27 29.31
C GLY A 97 13.66 -16.26 28.28
N ALA A 98 13.92 -15.01 28.68
CA ALA A 98 14.41 -13.95 27.80
C ALA A 98 15.67 -13.24 28.30
N PHE A 99 16.46 -13.85 29.19
CA PHE A 99 17.75 -13.31 29.58
C PHE A 99 18.67 -13.14 28.35
N PRO A 100 19.38 -12.00 28.19
CA PRO A 100 20.27 -11.77 27.06
C PRO A 100 21.60 -12.53 27.22
N THR A 101 21.56 -13.86 27.04
CA THR A 101 22.69 -14.77 27.20
C THR A 101 23.84 -14.47 26.24
N ALA A 102 25.07 -14.79 26.64
CA ALA A 102 26.26 -14.60 25.78
C ALA A 102 26.15 -15.35 24.43
N GLU A 103 25.43 -16.47 24.39
CA GLU A 103 25.12 -17.19 23.16
C GLU A 103 24.15 -16.43 22.26
N ALA A 104 23.08 -15.83 22.82
CA ALA A 104 22.17 -14.98 22.05
C ALA A 104 22.86 -13.73 21.50
N TRP A 105 23.79 -13.13 22.27
CA TRP A 105 24.68 -12.07 21.78
C TRP A 105 25.52 -12.55 20.60
N ALA A 106 26.13 -13.73 20.70
CA ALA A 106 26.92 -14.32 19.62
C ALA A 106 26.07 -14.59 18.37
N ILE A 107 24.91 -15.23 18.49
CA ILE A 107 24.00 -15.53 17.37
C ILE A 107 23.62 -14.25 16.63
N TYR A 108 23.11 -13.25 17.35
CA TYR A 108 22.64 -12.00 16.74
C TYR A 108 23.78 -11.18 16.11
N TRP A 109 24.91 -11.02 16.80
CA TRP A 109 26.01 -10.18 16.30
C TRP A 109 26.93 -10.86 15.29
N ILE A 110 27.07 -12.20 15.31
CA ILE A 110 27.72 -12.92 14.21
C ILE A 110 26.88 -12.75 12.94
N PHE A 111 25.54 -12.87 13.03
CA PHE A 111 24.66 -12.61 11.89
C PHE A 111 24.75 -11.16 11.39
N PHE A 112 24.70 -10.17 12.29
CA PHE A 112 24.85 -8.75 11.96
C PHE A 112 26.19 -8.46 11.26
N VAL A 113 27.31 -8.93 11.81
CA VAL A 113 28.65 -8.71 11.22
C VAL A 113 28.80 -9.46 9.90
N PHE A 114 28.25 -10.67 9.79
CA PHE A 114 28.22 -11.43 8.54
C PHE A 114 27.46 -10.69 7.44
N GLU A 115 26.24 -10.20 7.70
CA GLU A 115 25.49 -9.40 6.72
C GLU A 115 26.19 -8.06 6.40
N ALA A 116 26.88 -7.42 7.37
CA ALA A 116 27.63 -6.19 7.11
C ALA A 116 28.88 -6.43 6.22
N VAL A 117 29.56 -7.57 6.41
CA VAL A 117 30.60 -8.06 5.51
C VAL A 117 30.01 -8.36 4.12
N MET A 118 28.87 -9.07 4.05
CA MET A 118 28.21 -9.36 2.78
C MET A 118 27.73 -8.09 2.06
N TYR A 119 27.19 -7.10 2.78
CA TYR A 119 26.86 -5.77 2.24
C TYR A 119 28.07 -5.20 1.48
N CYS A 120 29.24 -5.19 2.12
CA CYS A 120 30.44 -4.51 1.62
C CYS A 120 31.17 -5.25 0.50
N TYR A 121 31.02 -6.58 0.40
CA TYR A 121 31.81 -7.39 -0.54
C TYR A 121 30.99 -8.11 -1.61
N MET A 122 29.75 -8.52 -1.36
CA MET A 122 28.95 -9.33 -2.31
C MET A 122 28.57 -8.55 -3.58
N PRO A 123 28.44 -9.24 -4.74
CA PRO A 123 28.16 -8.57 -6.01
C PRO A 123 26.78 -7.89 -6.03
N GLY A 124 26.79 -6.56 -5.88
CA GLY A 124 25.63 -5.68 -5.97
C GLY A 124 25.64 -4.76 -7.18
N VAL A 125 24.58 -3.96 -7.32
CA VAL A 125 24.49 -2.86 -8.29
C VAL A 125 24.75 -1.52 -7.60
N LEU A 126 25.45 -0.60 -8.28
CA LEU A 126 25.60 0.78 -7.81
C LEU A 126 24.39 1.60 -8.27
N SER A 127 23.80 2.38 -7.37
CA SER A 127 22.71 3.31 -7.70
C SER A 127 22.85 4.59 -6.86
N TYR A 128 22.09 5.64 -7.20
CA TYR A 128 22.20 6.97 -6.58
C TYR A 128 20.88 7.39 -5.95
N GLY A 129 20.96 7.94 -4.73
CA GLY A 129 19.80 8.52 -4.05
C GLY A 129 19.33 9.83 -4.69
N ARG A 130 18.25 10.39 -4.12
CA ARG A 130 17.78 11.75 -4.43
C ARG A 130 18.85 12.80 -4.04
N PRO A 131 18.89 13.98 -4.70
CA PRO A 131 19.86 15.04 -4.41
C PRO A 131 19.58 15.72 -3.05
N LEU A 132 20.52 15.67 -2.11
CA LEU A 132 20.35 16.21 -0.76
C LEU A 132 20.47 17.75 -0.75
N ARG A 133 19.38 18.47 -0.44
CA ARG A 133 19.36 19.94 -0.43
C ARG A 133 20.36 20.57 0.55
N HIS A 134 20.60 19.95 1.70
CA HIS A 134 21.57 20.42 2.70
C HIS A 134 23.03 20.06 2.38
N GLU A 135 23.29 19.22 1.37
CA GLU A 135 24.62 18.99 0.80
C GLU A 135 24.70 19.56 -0.63
N GLU A 136 24.12 20.74 -0.87
CA GLU A 136 24.20 21.46 -2.17
C GLU A 136 23.67 20.66 -3.38
N GLY A 137 22.77 19.70 -3.15
CA GLY A 137 22.22 18.81 -4.18
C GLY A 137 23.04 17.54 -4.46
N LYS A 138 24.07 17.27 -3.65
CA LYS A 138 24.90 16.05 -3.72
C LYS A 138 24.03 14.78 -3.65
N LYS A 139 24.31 13.84 -4.56
CA LYS A 139 23.62 12.55 -4.65
C LYS A 139 24.50 11.46 -4.04
N LEU A 140 24.07 10.89 -2.92
CA LEU A 140 24.83 9.80 -2.29
C LEU A 140 24.78 8.52 -3.14
N PRO A 141 25.92 7.86 -3.39
CA PRO A 141 25.95 6.53 -3.97
C PRO A 141 25.54 5.47 -2.94
N TYR A 142 24.89 4.42 -3.40
CA TYR A 142 24.44 3.26 -2.63
C TYR A 142 24.83 1.96 -3.35
N TYR A 143 25.39 1.00 -2.61
CA TYR A 143 25.82 -0.28 -3.16
C TYR A 143 24.82 -1.39 -2.76
N CYS A 144 24.01 -1.81 -3.73
CA CYS A 144 22.85 -2.67 -3.49
C CYS A 144 23.18 -4.14 -3.77
N SER A 145 23.71 -4.81 -2.74
CA SER A 145 24.17 -6.21 -2.74
C SER A 145 23.22 -7.22 -2.07
N ALA A 146 22.07 -6.80 -1.53
CA ALA A 146 21.19 -7.63 -0.69
C ALA A 146 20.68 -8.87 -1.41
N TYR A 147 20.34 -8.79 -2.71
CA TYR A 147 19.96 -9.96 -3.50
C TYR A 147 21.07 -11.03 -3.53
N ALA A 148 22.34 -10.64 -3.45
CA ALA A 148 23.45 -11.58 -3.43
C ALA A 148 23.80 -12.06 -2.01
N SER A 149 23.65 -11.22 -0.98
CA SER A 149 23.79 -11.69 0.41
C SER A 149 22.68 -12.67 0.77
N TRP A 150 21.42 -12.34 0.45
CA TRP A 150 20.23 -13.17 0.68
C TRP A 150 20.41 -14.64 0.31
N TYR A 151 20.72 -14.95 -0.95
CA TYR A 151 20.90 -16.35 -1.38
C TYR A 151 22.15 -17.02 -0.79
N ALA A 152 23.19 -16.26 -0.43
CA ALA A 152 24.34 -16.81 0.30
C ALA A 152 23.99 -17.14 1.76
N THR A 153 23.17 -16.31 2.39
CA THR A 153 22.64 -16.50 3.75
C THR A 153 21.67 -17.68 3.81
N LEU A 154 20.79 -17.84 2.82
CA LEU A 154 19.95 -19.04 2.70
C LEU A 154 20.78 -20.32 2.47
N ALA A 155 21.80 -20.27 1.61
CA ALA A 155 22.70 -21.40 1.38
C ALA A 155 23.50 -21.76 2.64
N LEU A 156 24.01 -20.77 3.38
CA LEU A 156 24.74 -20.99 4.63
C LEU A 156 23.82 -21.55 5.73
N ALA A 157 22.60 -21.01 5.88
CA ALA A 157 21.60 -21.49 6.82
C ALA A 157 21.24 -22.97 6.55
N ALA A 158 21.03 -23.34 5.28
CA ALA A 158 20.79 -24.73 4.90
C ALA A 158 21.99 -25.64 5.21
N VAL A 159 23.22 -25.22 4.88
CA VAL A 159 24.44 -25.99 5.19
C VAL A 159 24.63 -26.17 6.69
N LEU A 160 24.47 -25.10 7.50
CA LEU A 160 24.63 -25.16 8.96
C LEU A 160 23.60 -26.08 9.63
N HIS A 161 22.37 -26.12 9.12
CA HIS A 161 21.33 -27.03 9.60
C HIS A 161 21.62 -28.48 9.21
N ILE A 162 21.93 -28.75 7.93
CA ILE A 162 22.18 -30.10 7.40
C ILE A 162 23.45 -30.72 8.02
N THR A 163 24.46 -29.91 8.35
CA THR A 163 25.69 -30.37 9.03
C THR A 163 25.54 -30.46 10.56
N GLY A 164 24.38 -30.08 11.13
CA GLY A 164 24.16 -30.04 12.57
C GLY A 164 24.98 -28.98 13.33
N LEU A 165 25.73 -28.12 12.63
CA LEU A 165 26.58 -27.09 13.24
C LEU A 165 25.77 -25.94 13.87
N PHE A 166 24.62 -25.63 13.30
CA PHE A 166 23.63 -24.74 13.92
C PHE A 166 22.22 -25.17 13.44
N PRO A 167 21.50 -25.99 14.23
CA PRO A 167 20.13 -26.39 13.89
C PRO A 167 19.21 -25.16 13.90
N LEU A 168 18.50 -24.93 12.80
CA LEU A 168 17.75 -23.67 12.60
C LEU A 168 16.70 -23.40 13.70
N TYR A 169 16.04 -24.44 14.20
CA TYR A 169 15.04 -24.36 15.28
C TYR A 169 15.55 -23.66 16.56
N THR A 170 16.87 -23.62 16.80
CA THR A 170 17.53 -22.82 17.85
C THR A 170 17.08 -21.35 17.87
N LEU A 171 16.73 -20.77 16.71
CA LEU A 171 16.22 -19.38 16.62
C LEU A 171 14.84 -19.19 17.27
N VAL A 172 14.02 -20.25 17.34
CA VAL A 172 12.72 -20.24 18.04
C VAL A 172 12.92 -20.67 19.50
N ASP A 173 13.75 -21.68 19.74
CA ASP A 173 13.97 -22.22 21.09
C ASP A 173 14.69 -21.22 22.02
N LYS A 174 15.50 -20.32 21.45
CA LYS A 174 16.17 -19.21 22.18
C LYS A 174 15.61 -17.84 21.81
N PHE A 175 14.38 -17.80 21.28
CA PHE A 175 13.75 -16.57 20.76
C PHE A 175 13.74 -15.43 21.78
N GLY A 176 13.33 -15.69 23.02
CA GLY A 176 13.27 -14.66 24.07
C GLY A 176 14.62 -13.99 24.31
N SER A 177 15.69 -14.78 24.48
CA SER A 177 17.06 -14.26 24.65
C SER A 177 17.54 -13.47 23.44
N ILE A 178 17.28 -13.95 22.22
CA ILE A 178 17.69 -13.27 20.97
C ILE A 178 16.89 -11.97 20.79
N MET A 179 15.60 -11.94 21.13
CA MET A 179 14.77 -10.74 21.12
C MET A 179 15.26 -9.69 22.13
N SER A 180 15.59 -10.08 23.36
CA SER A 180 16.19 -9.18 24.36
C SER A 180 17.53 -8.62 23.89
N VAL A 181 18.38 -9.44 23.25
CA VAL A 181 19.62 -8.98 22.62
C VAL A 181 19.33 -7.98 21.49
N ALA A 182 18.32 -8.22 20.65
CA ALA A 182 17.92 -7.30 19.59
C ALA A 182 17.43 -5.95 20.16
N ILE A 183 16.59 -5.98 21.20
CA ILE A 183 16.10 -4.79 21.93
C ILE A 183 17.28 -3.97 22.46
N LEU A 184 18.19 -4.60 23.22
CA LEU A 184 19.38 -3.94 23.78
C LEU A 184 20.32 -3.42 22.69
N SER A 185 20.51 -4.19 21.61
CA SER A 185 21.30 -3.78 20.45
C SER A 185 20.68 -2.59 19.73
N GLY A 186 19.35 -2.49 19.67
CA GLY A 186 18.63 -1.32 19.18
C GLY A 186 19.00 -0.06 19.97
N PHE A 187 18.88 -0.09 21.30
CA PHE A 187 19.31 1.03 22.16
C PHE A 187 20.80 1.38 21.99
N ILE A 188 21.69 0.38 22.04
CA ILE A 188 23.13 0.58 21.94
C ILE A 188 23.52 1.23 20.60
N ASN A 189 23.00 0.72 19.48
CA ASN A 189 23.28 1.32 18.17
C ASN A 189 22.69 2.73 18.04
N SER A 190 21.53 2.99 18.65
CA SER A 190 20.91 4.33 18.68
C SER A 190 21.80 5.34 19.41
N VAL A 191 22.36 4.96 20.57
CA VAL A 191 23.35 5.78 21.29
C VAL A 191 24.62 5.98 20.47
N ILE A 192 25.12 4.93 19.81
CA ILE A 192 26.32 5.01 18.96
C ILE A 192 26.09 5.99 17.80
N VAL A 193 25.00 5.91 17.04
CA VAL A 193 24.78 6.81 15.89
C VAL A 193 24.52 8.25 16.34
N TYR A 194 23.81 8.46 17.44
CA TYR A 194 23.56 9.80 18.00
C TYR A 194 24.86 10.46 18.48
N VAL A 195 25.69 9.75 19.25
CA VAL A 195 26.99 10.27 19.73
C VAL A 195 27.97 10.47 18.56
N GLN A 196 28.01 9.55 17.60
CA GLN A 196 28.86 9.70 16.40
C GLN A 196 28.45 10.92 15.56
N ALA A 197 27.15 11.21 15.39
CA ALA A 197 26.67 12.38 14.68
C ALA A 197 27.19 13.69 15.31
N ILE A 198 27.12 13.80 16.64
CA ILE A 198 27.61 14.96 17.41
C ILE A 198 29.14 15.06 17.31
N VAL A 199 29.88 13.98 17.61
CA VAL A 199 31.35 13.97 17.59
C VAL A 199 31.93 14.26 16.19
N ARG A 200 31.21 13.90 15.12
CA ARG A 200 31.59 14.20 13.73
C ARG A 200 31.14 15.58 13.23
N GLY A 201 30.36 16.33 14.01
CA GLY A 201 29.77 17.60 13.58
C GLY A 201 28.77 17.46 12.42
N ARG A 202 28.06 16.33 12.32
CA ARG A 202 27.14 15.99 11.22
C ARG A 202 25.67 16.00 11.62
N THR A 203 25.34 16.78 12.62
CA THR A 203 23.97 16.96 13.12
C THR A 203 23.11 17.70 12.09
N HIS A 204 21.93 17.16 11.79
CA HIS A 204 20.96 17.72 10.85
C HIS A 204 19.62 17.96 11.56
N GLN A 205 19.10 19.20 11.44
CA GLN A 205 17.77 19.60 11.93
C GLN A 205 17.45 19.06 13.34
N LEU A 206 18.22 19.49 14.34
CA LEU A 206 17.93 19.21 15.75
C LEU A 206 16.91 20.21 16.29
N THR A 207 16.00 19.73 17.14
CA THR A 207 14.94 20.53 17.77
C THR A 207 15.38 21.17 19.09
N GLY A 208 16.51 20.73 19.65
CA GLY A 208 17.02 21.13 20.98
C GLY A 208 16.44 20.28 22.13
N TYR A 209 15.42 19.47 21.86
CA TYR A 209 14.82 18.58 22.85
C TYR A 209 15.48 17.20 22.79
N PHE A 210 16.50 16.98 23.63
CA PHE A 210 17.34 15.77 23.64
C PHE A 210 16.57 14.44 23.46
N ILE A 211 15.45 14.25 24.18
CA ILE A 211 14.66 13.01 24.10
C ILE A 211 14.06 12.80 22.69
N TYR A 212 13.50 13.86 22.10
CA TYR A 212 12.93 13.82 20.74
C TYR A 212 14.03 13.74 19.67
N ASP A 213 15.14 14.46 19.86
CA ASP A 213 16.28 14.43 18.94
C ASP A 213 17.03 13.08 18.97
N PHE A 214 17.06 12.38 20.11
CA PHE A 214 17.52 11.00 20.21
C PHE A 214 16.54 10.02 19.55
N PHE A 215 15.23 10.25 19.73
CA PHE A 215 14.18 9.43 19.13
C PHE A 215 14.19 9.48 17.60
N MET A 216 14.16 10.68 17.03
CA MET A 216 14.16 10.93 15.58
C MET A 216 15.57 10.81 14.96
N GLY A 217 16.61 11.22 15.68
CA GLY A 217 18.01 11.06 15.28
C GLY A 217 18.73 12.36 14.92
N ALA A 218 20.06 12.24 14.82
CA ALA A 218 20.97 13.37 14.67
C ALA A 218 21.69 13.46 13.30
N GLU A 219 22.23 12.38 12.75
CA GLU A 219 22.78 12.36 11.37
C GLU A 219 21.72 11.77 10.42
N LEU A 220 21.57 12.35 9.22
CA LEU A 220 20.59 11.85 8.24
C LEU A 220 20.97 10.45 7.75
N ASN A 221 22.18 10.28 7.20
CA ASN A 221 22.64 9.05 6.55
C ASN A 221 24.03 8.64 7.07
N PRO A 222 24.13 8.17 8.35
CA PRO A 222 25.40 7.80 8.96
C PRO A 222 26.05 6.61 8.25
N ARG A 223 27.37 6.74 8.00
CA ARG A 223 28.14 5.84 7.14
C ARG A 223 29.50 5.47 7.74
N ILE A 224 29.99 4.29 7.32
CA ILE A 224 31.38 3.84 7.48
C ILE A 224 31.85 3.28 6.13
N GLY A 225 32.68 4.04 5.42
CA GLY A 225 33.10 3.70 4.05
C GLY A 225 31.90 3.64 3.10
N ILE A 226 31.64 2.45 2.54
CA ILE A 226 30.47 2.20 1.66
C ILE A 226 29.22 1.71 2.43
N LEU A 227 29.38 1.30 3.69
CA LEU A 227 28.27 0.86 4.53
C LEU A 227 27.44 2.08 4.97
N ASP A 228 26.17 2.09 4.57
CA ASP A 228 25.16 3.04 5.02
C ASP A 228 24.24 2.32 5.99
N PHE A 229 24.12 2.84 7.23
CA PHE A 229 23.46 2.09 8.30
C PHE A 229 21.96 1.95 8.09
N LYS A 230 21.28 2.94 7.48
CA LYS A 230 19.87 2.75 7.09
C LYS A 230 19.76 1.67 6.04
N MET A 231 20.53 1.78 4.95
CA MET A 231 20.48 0.81 3.85
C MET A 231 20.77 -0.62 4.30
N PHE A 232 21.61 -0.76 5.32
CA PHE A 232 21.92 -2.01 5.97
C PHE A 232 20.74 -2.53 6.82
N TYR A 233 20.22 -1.69 7.72
CA TYR A 233 19.12 -2.02 8.63
C TYR A 233 17.78 -2.23 7.93
N GLU A 234 17.47 -1.52 6.85
CA GLU A 234 16.15 -1.53 6.18
C GLU A 234 15.81 -2.87 5.50
N VAL A 235 16.84 -3.64 5.10
CA VAL A 235 16.68 -4.86 4.30
C VAL A 235 17.23 -6.12 4.99
N ARG A 236 18.51 -6.10 5.42
CA ARG A 236 19.24 -7.34 5.75
C ARG A 236 18.99 -7.86 7.15
N ILE A 237 18.74 -6.97 8.12
CA ILE A 237 18.45 -7.38 9.50
C ILE A 237 16.98 -7.86 9.65
N PRO A 238 15.95 -7.03 9.41
CA PRO A 238 14.56 -7.36 9.73
C PRO A 238 14.01 -8.53 8.92
N TRP A 239 14.06 -8.43 7.59
CA TRP A 239 13.36 -9.38 6.71
C TRP A 239 14.06 -10.73 6.62
N PHE A 240 15.38 -10.76 6.78
CA PHE A 240 16.11 -12.04 6.76
C PHE A 240 15.91 -12.79 8.08
N ILE A 241 15.96 -12.11 9.23
CA ILE A 241 15.65 -12.73 10.53
C ILE A 241 14.20 -13.22 10.54
N LEU A 242 13.23 -12.42 10.09
CA LEU A 242 11.81 -12.80 10.01
C LEU A 242 11.59 -14.10 9.20
N PHE A 243 12.28 -14.25 8.07
CA PHE A 243 12.20 -15.48 7.27
C PHE A 243 12.98 -16.65 7.90
N LEU A 244 14.17 -16.41 8.47
CA LEU A 244 14.95 -17.44 9.14
C LEU A 244 14.21 -18.01 10.36
N ILE A 245 13.40 -17.19 11.06
CA ILE A 245 12.44 -17.66 12.07
C ILE A 245 11.41 -18.61 11.44
N SER A 246 10.81 -18.27 10.30
CA SER A 246 9.88 -19.20 9.62
C SER A 246 10.56 -20.49 9.13
N CYS A 247 11.82 -20.45 8.67
CA CYS A 247 12.61 -21.64 8.39
C CYS A 247 12.87 -22.47 9.66
N ALA A 248 13.14 -21.82 10.78
CA ALA A 248 13.34 -22.46 12.07
C ALA A 248 12.06 -23.15 12.59
N VAL A 249 10.89 -22.53 12.42
CA VAL A 249 9.58 -23.14 12.72
C VAL A 249 9.33 -24.37 11.84
N ALA A 250 9.58 -24.28 10.53
CA ALA A 250 9.42 -25.42 9.64
C ALA A 250 10.41 -26.57 9.94
N ALA A 251 11.65 -26.25 10.29
CA ALA A 251 12.64 -27.23 10.74
C ALA A 251 12.20 -27.91 12.05
N ARG A 252 11.71 -27.14 13.03
CA ARG A 252 11.19 -27.70 14.30
C ARG A 252 9.99 -28.60 14.06
N GLN A 253 9.06 -28.17 13.21
CA GLN A 253 7.87 -28.97 12.87
C GLN A 253 8.24 -30.27 12.15
N TYR A 254 9.20 -30.24 11.23
CA TYR A 254 9.69 -31.45 10.56
C TYR A 254 10.37 -32.41 11.54
N GLU A 255 11.18 -31.92 12.48
CA GLU A 255 11.84 -32.73 13.50
C GLU A 255 10.82 -33.37 14.48
N THR A 256 9.84 -32.59 14.95
CA THR A 256 8.83 -33.05 15.94
C THR A 256 7.79 -33.98 15.33
N TYR A 257 7.34 -33.74 14.09
CA TYR A 257 6.19 -34.42 13.49
C TYR A 257 6.52 -35.28 12.26
N GLY A 258 7.73 -35.19 11.70
CA GLY A 258 8.12 -35.86 10.45
C GLY A 258 7.57 -35.21 9.17
N TYR A 259 6.82 -34.10 9.28
CA TYR A 259 6.28 -33.35 8.14
C TYR A 259 6.15 -31.86 8.47
N VAL A 260 6.05 -31.02 7.44
CA VAL A 260 5.72 -29.59 7.55
C VAL A 260 4.27 -29.39 7.12
N SER A 261 3.49 -28.64 7.89
CA SER A 261 2.07 -28.39 7.58
C SER A 261 1.91 -27.45 6.39
N ALA A 262 0.73 -27.45 5.77
CA ALA A 262 0.45 -26.59 4.63
C ALA A 262 0.37 -25.10 5.04
N GLU A 263 0.04 -24.81 6.30
CA GLU A 263 -0.01 -23.49 6.92
C GLU A 263 1.40 -22.92 7.15
N VAL A 264 2.32 -23.72 7.70
CA VAL A 264 3.73 -23.33 7.82
C VAL A 264 4.38 -23.21 6.44
N SER A 265 4.01 -24.08 5.49
CA SER A 265 4.45 -23.98 4.09
C SER A 265 3.94 -22.70 3.40
N PHE A 266 2.72 -22.26 3.71
CA PHE A 266 2.19 -20.97 3.26
C PHE A 266 2.99 -19.81 3.84
N LEU A 267 3.26 -19.83 5.15
CA LEU A 267 4.02 -18.76 5.81
C LEU A 267 5.47 -18.68 5.31
N LEU A 268 6.12 -19.83 5.05
CA LEU A 268 7.41 -19.89 4.37
C LEU A 268 7.37 -19.20 3.00
N MET A 269 6.42 -19.56 2.13
CA MET A 269 6.25 -18.89 0.84
C MET A 269 6.01 -17.38 1.01
N ALA A 270 5.16 -17.00 1.97
CA ALA A 270 4.75 -15.63 2.21
C ALA A 270 5.92 -14.73 2.63
N HIS A 271 6.67 -15.14 3.65
CA HIS A 271 7.85 -14.42 4.14
C HIS A 271 9.02 -14.50 3.14
N PHE A 272 9.23 -15.64 2.46
CA PHE A 272 10.26 -15.74 1.41
C PHE A 272 10.02 -14.72 0.30
N LEU A 273 8.80 -14.69 -0.26
CA LEU A 273 8.48 -13.79 -1.37
C LEU A 273 8.64 -12.31 -0.98
N TYR A 274 8.28 -11.94 0.25
CA TYR A 274 8.42 -10.58 0.77
C TYR A 274 9.91 -10.22 0.96
N ALA A 275 10.67 -10.99 1.74
CA ALA A 275 12.09 -10.74 2.00
C ALA A 275 12.94 -10.75 0.71
N ASN A 276 12.69 -11.72 -0.19
CA ASN A 276 13.33 -11.80 -1.49
C ASN A 276 12.99 -10.60 -2.40
N ALA A 277 11.77 -10.06 -2.32
CA ALA A 277 11.41 -8.85 -3.05
C ALA A 277 12.13 -7.61 -2.52
N CYS A 278 12.21 -7.42 -1.21
CA CYS A 278 13.02 -6.36 -0.59
C CYS A 278 14.49 -6.48 -1.04
N ALA A 279 15.05 -7.69 -1.02
CA ALA A 279 16.43 -7.96 -1.46
C ALA A 279 16.65 -7.71 -2.97
N LYS A 280 15.70 -8.07 -3.85
CA LYS A 280 15.81 -7.89 -5.31
C LYS A 280 15.55 -6.45 -5.78
N ALA A 281 14.68 -5.73 -5.06
CA ALA A 281 14.29 -4.35 -5.33
C ALA A 281 15.12 -3.31 -4.56
N GLU A 282 16.16 -3.72 -3.84
CA GLU A 282 16.99 -2.86 -2.98
C GLU A 282 17.40 -1.53 -3.62
N GLN A 283 17.83 -1.52 -4.89
CA GLN A 283 18.18 -0.29 -5.64
C GLN A 283 17.03 0.71 -5.85
N MET A 284 15.81 0.36 -5.48
CA MET A 284 14.63 1.23 -5.51
C MET A 284 14.38 1.90 -4.14
N ILE A 285 14.79 1.24 -3.05
CA ILE A 285 14.56 1.67 -1.66
C ILE A 285 15.28 2.99 -1.34
N ILE A 286 16.44 3.25 -1.97
CA ILE A 286 17.25 4.49 -1.85
C ILE A 286 16.51 5.81 -2.20
N THR A 287 15.25 5.73 -2.63
CA THR A 287 14.39 6.88 -2.96
C THR A 287 13.14 6.99 -2.06
N SER A 288 13.05 6.16 -1.01
CA SER A 288 12.04 6.21 0.06
C SER A 288 12.17 7.48 0.90
N TRP A 289 11.16 7.73 1.74
CA TRP A 289 11.19 8.79 2.76
C TRP A 289 12.23 8.47 3.83
N ASP A 290 12.23 7.22 4.26
CA ASP A 290 13.08 6.64 5.30
C ASP A 290 14.58 6.83 4.94
N MET A 291 14.95 6.71 3.66
CA MET A 291 16.30 6.96 3.15
C MET A 291 16.65 8.43 2.87
N TYR A 292 15.69 9.30 2.54
CA TYR A 292 15.97 10.66 2.04
C TYR A 292 15.61 11.80 3.01
N PHE A 293 14.59 11.61 3.87
CA PHE A 293 14.05 12.62 4.77
C PHE A 293 14.18 12.23 6.24
N GLU A 294 13.88 10.98 6.58
CA GLU A 294 13.92 10.53 7.97
C GLU A 294 15.36 10.52 8.50
N LYS A 295 15.57 10.79 9.80
CA LYS A 295 16.92 10.71 10.40
C LYS A 295 17.14 9.31 11.00
N LEU A 296 18.40 8.87 11.14
CA LEU A 296 18.67 7.60 11.83
C LEU A 296 18.76 7.83 13.34
N GLY A 297 17.61 7.88 13.99
CA GLY A 297 17.46 7.90 15.45
C GLY A 297 17.14 6.55 16.05
N PHE A 298 16.70 6.58 17.31
CA PHE A 298 16.21 5.39 18.00
C PHE A 298 15.10 4.69 17.22
N ILE A 299 14.08 5.41 16.74
CA ILE A 299 12.88 4.76 16.20
C ILE A 299 13.20 3.90 14.98
N LEU A 300 13.94 4.44 14.01
CA LEU A 300 14.33 3.73 12.79
C LEU A 300 15.41 2.66 13.05
N THR A 301 16.28 2.84 14.06
CA THR A 301 17.28 1.84 14.45
C THR A 301 16.63 0.66 15.18
N PHE A 302 15.92 0.92 16.28
CA PHE A 302 15.23 -0.07 17.09
C PHE A 302 14.19 -0.86 16.28
N TRP A 303 13.40 -0.18 15.44
CA TRP A 303 12.33 -0.86 14.71
C TRP A 303 12.88 -1.81 13.63
N ASN A 304 13.97 -1.47 12.95
CA ASN A 304 14.62 -2.39 12.01
C ASN A 304 15.41 -3.50 12.72
N MET A 305 16.09 -3.20 13.84
CA MET A 305 16.91 -4.20 14.55
C MET A 305 16.10 -5.20 15.38
N ALA A 306 14.99 -4.74 15.97
CA ALA A 306 14.19 -5.50 16.93
C ALA A 306 12.68 -5.52 16.56
N GLY A 307 12.09 -4.36 16.24
CA GLY A 307 10.65 -4.21 16.01
C GLY A 307 10.08 -5.16 14.96
N VAL A 308 10.43 -4.96 13.68
CA VAL A 308 9.98 -5.81 12.56
C VAL A 308 10.27 -7.30 12.80
N PRO A 309 11.53 -7.74 13.03
CA PRO A 309 11.85 -9.17 13.04
C PRO A 309 11.18 -9.94 14.18
N PHE A 310 10.99 -9.32 15.35
CA PHE A 310 10.46 -10.00 16.54
C PHE A 310 8.99 -9.67 16.87
N THR A 311 8.35 -8.69 16.21
CA THR A 311 6.88 -8.48 16.32
C THR A 311 6.09 -9.01 15.12
N TYR A 312 6.64 -9.01 13.90
CA TYR A 312 5.90 -9.51 12.74
C TYR A 312 5.91 -11.05 12.68
N CYS A 313 6.79 -11.69 13.44
CA CYS A 313 6.93 -13.15 13.50
C CYS A 313 5.92 -13.85 14.43
N HIS A 314 5.00 -13.14 15.10
CA HIS A 314 4.05 -13.79 16.04
C HIS A 314 3.15 -14.84 15.38
N CYS A 315 2.89 -14.72 14.07
CA CYS A 315 2.26 -15.78 13.29
C CYS A 315 3.11 -17.06 13.24
N ALA A 316 4.43 -16.94 13.06
CA ALA A 316 5.35 -18.07 13.07
C ALA A 316 5.47 -18.70 14.47
N LEU A 317 5.59 -17.87 15.52
CA LEU A 317 5.62 -18.35 16.91
C LEU A 317 4.35 -19.13 17.28
N TYR A 318 3.18 -18.63 16.89
CA TYR A 318 1.92 -19.31 17.13
C TYR A 318 1.90 -20.71 16.48
N LEU A 319 2.24 -20.80 15.18
CA LEU A 319 2.32 -22.09 14.47
C LEU A 319 3.40 -23.04 15.04
N ALA A 320 4.41 -22.51 15.73
CA ALA A 320 5.50 -23.28 16.33
C ALA A 320 5.16 -23.84 17.73
N ASN A 321 4.28 -23.17 18.47
CA ASN A 321 3.99 -23.46 19.87
C ASN A 321 2.66 -24.22 20.08
N HIS A 322 1.82 -24.34 19.05
CA HIS A 322 0.54 -25.07 19.07
C HIS A 322 0.59 -26.28 18.13
N ASP A 323 -0.28 -27.27 18.34
CA ASP A 323 -0.28 -28.48 17.50
C ASP A 323 -0.86 -28.21 16.09
N PRO A 324 -0.33 -28.83 15.01
CA PRO A 324 -0.88 -28.70 13.66
C PRO A 324 -2.38 -28.99 13.52
N ALA A 325 -2.98 -29.80 14.40
CA ALA A 325 -4.42 -30.03 14.41
C ALA A 325 -5.23 -28.77 14.78
N GLU A 326 -4.66 -27.85 15.55
CA GLU A 326 -5.35 -26.70 16.15
C GLU A 326 -5.61 -25.53 15.20
N TYR A 327 -4.70 -25.33 14.26
CA TYR A 327 -4.76 -24.28 13.23
C TYR A 327 -5.01 -24.85 11.82
N ARG A 328 -5.30 -26.15 11.71
CA ARG A 328 -5.51 -26.84 10.43
C ARG A 328 -6.60 -26.20 9.57
N TRP A 329 -6.22 -25.70 8.40
CA TRP A 329 -7.14 -25.05 7.47
C TRP A 329 -7.97 -26.04 6.64
N ASN A 330 -9.10 -25.56 6.12
CA ASN A 330 -9.78 -26.24 5.02
C ASN A 330 -8.85 -26.21 3.78
N ARG A 331 -8.39 -27.39 3.35
CA ARG A 331 -7.48 -27.58 2.20
C ARG A 331 -7.85 -26.76 0.95
N TYR A 332 -9.14 -26.60 0.65
CA TYR A 332 -9.59 -25.84 -0.51
C TYR A 332 -9.48 -24.32 -0.28
N GLY A 333 -9.82 -23.84 0.91
CA GLY A 333 -9.64 -22.43 1.30
C GLY A 333 -8.16 -22.04 1.34
N LEU A 334 -7.30 -22.93 1.87
CA LEU A 334 -5.85 -22.73 1.87
C LEU A 334 -5.26 -22.72 0.45
N ALA A 335 -5.66 -23.65 -0.42
CA ALA A 335 -5.24 -23.64 -1.83
C ALA A 335 -5.65 -22.35 -2.56
N VAL A 336 -6.85 -21.81 -2.27
CA VAL A 336 -7.27 -20.49 -2.77
C VAL A 336 -6.40 -19.37 -2.18
N LEU A 337 -6.07 -19.41 -0.88
CA LEU A 337 -5.21 -18.43 -0.22
C LEU A 337 -3.80 -18.40 -0.84
N PHE A 338 -3.20 -19.56 -1.13
CA PHE A 338 -1.94 -19.68 -1.89
C PHE A 338 -2.02 -18.97 -3.25
N VAL A 339 -3.05 -19.25 -4.05
CA VAL A 339 -3.25 -18.65 -5.39
C VAL A 339 -3.47 -17.14 -5.30
N LEU A 340 -4.27 -16.67 -4.33
CA LEU A 340 -4.49 -15.24 -4.10
C LEU A 340 -3.20 -14.55 -3.67
N TYR A 341 -2.39 -15.14 -2.78
CA TYR A 341 -1.12 -14.55 -2.35
C TYR A 341 -0.14 -14.41 -3.51
N LEU A 342 -0.06 -15.40 -4.42
CA LEU A 342 0.76 -15.32 -5.63
C LEU A 342 0.25 -14.25 -6.61
N PHE A 343 -1.06 -14.07 -6.74
CA PHE A 343 -1.66 -12.98 -7.52
C PHE A 343 -1.35 -11.59 -6.93
N PHE A 344 -1.56 -11.41 -5.62
CA PHE A 344 -1.25 -10.15 -4.95
C PHE A 344 0.26 -9.86 -4.96
N TYR A 345 1.12 -10.89 -4.84
CA TYR A 345 2.56 -10.75 -5.03
C TYR A 345 2.91 -10.25 -6.44
N TRP A 346 2.31 -10.80 -7.49
CA TRP A 346 2.48 -10.29 -8.85
C TRP A 346 2.06 -8.82 -8.96
N MET A 347 0.89 -8.46 -8.45
CA MET A 347 0.37 -7.09 -8.46
C MET A 347 1.30 -6.12 -7.71
N TRP A 348 1.82 -6.53 -6.54
CA TRP A 348 2.72 -5.72 -5.72
C TRP A 348 4.08 -5.47 -6.39
N ASP A 349 4.70 -6.55 -6.89
CA ASP A 349 6.03 -6.51 -7.49
C ASP A 349 6.01 -5.75 -8.82
N SER A 350 4.97 -5.96 -9.64
CA SER A 350 4.83 -5.24 -10.90
C SER A 350 4.37 -3.79 -10.71
N SER A 351 3.52 -3.46 -9.74
CA SER A 351 3.15 -2.06 -9.46
C SER A 351 4.30 -1.25 -8.84
N ASN A 352 5.05 -1.80 -7.87
CA ASN A 352 6.27 -1.14 -7.38
C ASN A 352 7.34 -1.05 -8.49
N GLY A 353 7.48 -2.08 -9.32
CA GLY A 353 8.31 -2.04 -10.53
C GLY A 353 7.95 -0.87 -11.45
N GLN A 354 6.66 -0.71 -11.79
CA GLN A 354 6.18 0.36 -12.66
C GLN A 354 6.45 1.74 -12.04
N LYS A 355 6.10 1.94 -10.77
CA LYS A 355 6.32 3.18 -10.01
C LYS A 355 7.79 3.60 -9.99
N ASN A 356 8.65 2.69 -9.53
CA ASN A 356 10.07 2.97 -9.31
C ASN A 356 10.84 3.01 -10.64
N GLY A 357 10.47 2.15 -11.59
CA GLY A 357 11.00 2.10 -12.94
C GLY A 357 10.69 3.38 -13.73
N PHE A 358 9.47 3.91 -13.64
CA PHE A 358 9.11 5.20 -14.22
C PHE A 358 10.04 6.32 -13.75
N ARG A 359 10.18 6.47 -12.42
CA ARG A 359 11.09 7.47 -11.82
C ARG A 359 12.57 7.25 -12.14
N GLN A 360 12.99 6.01 -12.40
CA GLN A 360 14.35 5.71 -12.87
C GLN A 360 14.54 6.04 -14.36
N MET A 361 13.53 5.82 -15.21
CA MET A 361 13.58 6.18 -16.63
C MET A 361 13.67 7.69 -16.82
N GLU A 362 12.86 8.48 -16.09
CA GLU A 362 12.94 9.95 -16.09
C GLU A 362 14.34 10.49 -15.72
N ARG A 363 15.11 9.73 -14.92
CA ARG A 363 16.46 10.10 -14.49
C ARG A 363 17.59 9.49 -15.34
N GLY A 364 17.27 8.68 -16.35
CA GLY A 364 18.28 7.91 -17.11
C GLY A 364 18.99 6.82 -16.29
N GLN A 365 18.38 6.36 -15.20
CA GLN A 365 18.96 5.48 -14.18
C GLN A 365 18.34 4.07 -14.14
N LEU A 366 17.57 3.65 -15.16
CA LEU A 366 16.86 2.37 -15.13
C LEU A 366 17.82 1.16 -15.26
N ILE A 367 18.09 0.48 -14.15
CA ILE A 367 18.85 -0.77 -14.14
C ILE A 367 17.89 -1.97 -14.22
N ARG A 368 17.61 -2.47 -15.44
CA ARG A 368 16.85 -3.71 -15.66
C ARG A 368 17.66 -4.94 -15.21
N ARG A 369 17.47 -5.39 -13.97
CA ARG A 369 18.05 -6.63 -13.42
C ARG A 369 17.20 -7.84 -13.81
N LYS A 370 17.82 -9.01 -13.98
CA LYS A 370 17.14 -10.32 -13.98
C LYS A 370 17.24 -10.93 -12.58
N THR A 371 16.13 -11.03 -11.86
CA THR A 371 16.09 -11.51 -10.47
C THR A 371 14.89 -12.42 -10.24
N PHE A 372 15.05 -13.50 -9.48
CA PHE A 372 13.96 -14.43 -9.18
C PHE A 372 13.02 -13.87 -8.09
N PRO A 373 11.70 -14.13 -8.16
CA PRO A 373 10.97 -14.45 -9.38
C PRO A 373 10.89 -13.21 -10.29
N GLN A 374 11.08 -13.42 -11.59
CA GLN A 374 11.10 -12.36 -12.59
C GLN A 374 9.68 -12.13 -13.11
N MET A 375 8.96 -11.18 -12.52
CA MET A 375 7.55 -10.97 -12.83
C MET A 375 7.36 -10.22 -14.15
N PRO A 376 6.31 -10.55 -14.94
CA PRO A 376 5.97 -9.79 -16.14
C PRO A 376 5.35 -8.44 -15.77
N TRP A 377 5.40 -7.49 -16.71
CA TRP A 377 4.79 -6.15 -16.61
C TRP A 377 5.35 -5.25 -15.49
N GLN A 378 6.55 -5.55 -14.96
CA GLN A 378 7.30 -4.66 -14.05
C GLN A 378 7.67 -3.30 -14.65
N TYR A 379 7.75 -3.17 -15.97
CA TYR A 379 8.13 -1.92 -16.64
C TYR A 379 7.16 -1.65 -17.80
N ILE A 380 6.83 -0.38 -18.02
CA ILE A 380 6.02 0.10 -19.14
C ILE A 380 6.91 1.03 -19.97
N GLU A 381 6.88 0.88 -21.28
CA GLU A 381 7.70 1.69 -22.20
C GLU A 381 6.85 2.82 -22.77
N ASN A 382 7.34 4.06 -22.67
CA ASN A 382 6.59 5.30 -22.96
C ASN A 382 5.23 5.41 -22.20
N PRO A 383 5.21 5.25 -20.86
CA PRO A 383 3.97 5.29 -20.09
C PRO A 383 3.29 6.66 -20.16
N LYS A 384 1.95 6.65 -20.18
CA LYS A 384 1.13 7.86 -20.06
C LYS A 384 1.42 8.56 -18.73
N ALA A 385 1.61 9.87 -18.79
CA ALA A 385 1.76 10.72 -17.61
C ALA A 385 1.10 12.09 -17.79
N ILE A 386 0.78 12.74 -16.68
CA ILE A 386 0.36 14.15 -16.61
C ILE A 386 1.60 14.99 -16.29
N GLU A 387 1.89 16.01 -17.10
CA GLU A 387 2.92 17.00 -16.80
C GLU A 387 2.45 17.92 -15.67
N THR A 388 3.33 18.25 -14.71
CA THR A 388 3.00 19.13 -13.58
C THR A 388 3.71 20.47 -13.67
N GLN A 389 3.12 21.50 -13.08
CA GLN A 389 3.73 22.83 -12.96
C GLN A 389 5.04 22.84 -12.16
N ALA A 390 5.36 21.76 -11.44
CA ALA A 390 6.62 21.61 -10.70
C ALA A 390 7.80 21.11 -11.56
N GLY A 391 7.56 20.75 -12.83
CA GLY A 391 8.53 20.08 -13.71
C GLY A 391 8.62 18.56 -13.52
N ASP A 392 7.92 18.01 -12.53
CA ASP A 392 7.68 16.57 -12.37
C ASP A 392 6.55 16.11 -13.30
N ARG A 393 6.45 14.79 -13.52
CA ARG A 393 5.33 14.13 -14.21
C ARG A 393 4.59 13.20 -13.25
N ILE A 394 3.30 12.90 -13.44
CA ILE A 394 2.55 11.91 -12.65
C ILE A 394 2.13 10.76 -13.57
N MET A 395 2.52 9.51 -13.27
CA MET A 395 2.18 8.36 -14.10
C MET A 395 0.68 8.02 -14.00
N VAL A 396 0.04 7.83 -15.16
CA VAL A 396 -1.39 7.50 -15.30
C VAL A 396 -1.54 6.31 -16.26
N ASP A 397 -0.73 5.28 -16.00
CA ASP A 397 -0.59 4.09 -16.83
C ASP A 397 -0.44 2.85 -15.93
N GLY A 398 -0.61 1.66 -16.53
CA GLY A 398 -0.48 0.39 -15.83
C GLY A 398 -1.45 0.26 -14.66
N TRP A 399 -0.95 -0.24 -13.54
CA TRP A 399 -1.73 -0.33 -12.31
C TRP A 399 -2.20 1.04 -11.78
N PHE A 400 -1.41 2.10 -12.03
CA PHE A 400 -1.69 3.46 -11.58
C PHE A 400 -2.74 4.20 -12.43
N ALA A 401 -3.20 3.60 -13.55
CA ALA A 401 -4.40 4.03 -14.28
C ALA A 401 -5.70 3.43 -13.71
N ILE A 402 -5.62 2.36 -12.92
CA ILE A 402 -6.78 1.64 -12.38
C ILE A 402 -7.15 2.17 -10.99
N VAL A 403 -6.14 2.33 -10.13
CA VAL A 403 -6.27 2.80 -8.74
C VAL A 403 -5.06 3.66 -8.37
N ARG A 404 -5.23 4.61 -7.44
CA ARG A 404 -4.14 5.52 -7.04
C ARG A 404 -3.08 4.87 -6.13
N LYS A 405 -3.40 3.77 -5.43
CA LYS A 405 -2.47 3.03 -4.56
C LYS A 405 -2.49 1.51 -4.82
N PRO A 406 -2.06 1.07 -6.02
CA PRO A 406 -2.13 -0.34 -6.40
C PRO A 406 -1.21 -1.25 -5.57
N ASN A 407 -0.11 -0.71 -5.05
CA ASN A 407 0.82 -1.47 -4.21
C ASN A 407 0.29 -1.71 -2.79
N TYR A 408 -0.45 -0.74 -2.20
CA TYR A 408 -0.94 -0.85 -0.82
C TYR A 408 -2.02 -1.93 -0.62
N ILE A 409 -2.71 -2.36 -1.69
CA ILE A 409 -3.78 -3.38 -1.59
C ILE A 409 -3.17 -4.79 -1.39
N PRO A 410 -2.16 -5.24 -2.19
CA PRO A 410 -1.35 -6.39 -1.84
C PRO A 410 -0.71 -6.32 -0.47
N ASP A 411 -0.09 -5.19 -0.09
CA ASP A 411 0.56 -5.04 1.22
C ASP A 411 -0.42 -5.35 2.37
N MET A 412 -1.64 -4.81 2.27
CA MET A 412 -2.73 -5.10 3.20
C MET A 412 -3.16 -6.57 3.17
N PHE A 413 -3.28 -7.15 1.99
CA PHE A 413 -3.62 -8.57 1.83
C PHE A 413 -2.55 -9.49 2.44
N PHE A 414 -1.27 -9.18 2.30
CA PHE A 414 -0.18 -9.97 2.90
C PHE A 414 -0.26 -9.91 4.43
N ALA A 415 -0.36 -8.70 5.00
CA ALA A 415 -0.47 -8.53 6.44
C ALA A 415 -1.65 -9.32 7.01
N ILE A 416 -2.86 -9.12 6.47
CA ILE A 416 -4.06 -9.88 6.86
C ILE A 416 -3.84 -11.39 6.70
N SER A 417 -3.21 -11.85 5.61
CA SER A 417 -2.95 -13.28 5.38
C SER A 417 -2.02 -13.91 6.43
N TRP A 418 -1.03 -13.17 6.94
CA TRP A 418 -0.08 -13.68 7.94
C TRP A 418 -0.75 -13.84 9.32
N GLY A 419 -1.73 -12.99 9.66
CA GLY A 419 -2.61 -13.23 10.81
C GLY A 419 -3.60 -14.37 10.54
N LEU A 420 -4.35 -14.26 9.45
CA LEU A 420 -5.43 -15.18 9.06
C LEU A 420 -5.01 -16.65 9.02
N ILE A 421 -3.80 -16.98 8.52
CA ILE A 421 -3.33 -18.38 8.47
C ILE A 421 -3.28 -19.07 9.84
N THR A 422 -3.16 -18.31 10.94
CA THR A 422 -3.19 -18.86 12.31
C THR A 422 -4.59 -19.06 12.89
N GLY A 423 -5.63 -18.60 12.19
CA GLY A 423 -7.00 -18.55 12.71
C GLY A 423 -7.22 -17.38 13.68
N PHE A 424 -8.17 -17.54 14.61
CA PHE A 424 -8.61 -16.48 15.53
C PHE A 424 -8.46 -16.85 17.02
N LYS A 425 -7.72 -17.92 17.34
CA LYS A 425 -7.50 -18.39 18.71
C LYS A 425 -6.61 -17.47 19.55
N SER A 426 -5.60 -16.86 18.94
CA SER A 426 -4.65 -15.96 19.60
C SER A 426 -4.74 -14.54 19.03
N PRO A 427 -4.67 -13.48 19.87
CA PRO A 427 -4.59 -12.10 19.40
C PRO A 427 -3.23 -11.71 18.81
N PHE A 428 -2.12 -12.37 19.16
CA PHE A 428 -0.78 -11.89 18.77
C PHE A 428 -0.47 -11.96 17.27
N PRO A 429 -0.86 -13.01 16.52
CA PRO A 429 -0.78 -13.01 15.05
C PRO A 429 -1.56 -11.87 14.40
N TRP A 430 -2.57 -11.30 15.09
CA TRP A 430 -3.38 -10.19 14.59
C TRP A 430 -2.82 -8.79 14.90
N PHE A 431 -1.80 -8.69 15.76
CA PHE A 431 -1.12 -7.43 16.05
C PHE A 431 -0.55 -6.77 14.78
N TYR A 432 0.23 -7.52 13.99
CA TYR A 432 0.80 -6.99 12.75
C TYR A 432 -0.27 -6.55 11.73
N PRO A 433 -1.30 -7.36 11.39
CA PRO A 433 -2.42 -6.92 10.56
C PRO A 433 -3.06 -5.60 11.02
N ILE A 434 -3.35 -5.46 12.31
CA ILE A 434 -4.03 -4.27 12.87
C ILE A 434 -3.11 -3.05 12.86
N PHE A 435 -1.86 -3.20 13.32
CA PHE A 435 -0.84 -2.16 13.27
C PHE A 435 -0.62 -1.65 11.84
N PHE A 436 -0.48 -2.58 10.89
CA PHE A 436 -0.24 -2.26 9.49
C PHE A 436 -1.47 -1.59 8.83
N LEU A 437 -2.69 -1.97 9.22
CA LEU A 437 -3.93 -1.32 8.77
C LEU A 437 -4.04 0.13 9.22
N VAL A 438 -3.78 0.41 10.50
CA VAL A 438 -3.77 1.79 11.02
C VAL A 438 -2.70 2.62 10.31
N MET A 439 -1.47 2.10 10.23
CA MET A 439 -0.35 2.78 9.59
C MET A 439 -0.62 3.09 8.12
N ILE A 440 -1.08 2.12 7.31
CA ILE A 440 -1.25 2.34 5.87
C ILE A 440 -2.41 3.29 5.55
N ILE A 441 -3.45 3.34 6.40
CA ILE A 441 -4.54 4.32 6.29
C ILE A 441 -4.01 5.73 6.58
N HIS A 442 -3.31 5.95 7.70
CA HIS A 442 -2.68 7.25 7.99
C HIS A 442 -1.74 7.66 6.86
N ARG A 443 -0.81 6.76 6.48
CA ARG A 443 0.17 6.96 5.40
C ARG A 443 -0.50 7.43 4.12
N THR A 444 -1.60 6.80 3.74
CA THR A 444 -2.32 7.13 2.50
C THR A 444 -2.93 8.53 2.58
N ASN A 445 -3.49 8.91 3.73
CA ASN A 445 -4.03 10.25 3.94
C ASN A 445 -2.92 11.32 3.91
N ARG A 446 -1.77 11.06 4.55
CA ARG A 446 -0.57 11.92 4.54
C ARG A 446 0.00 12.12 3.13
N ASP A 447 0.14 11.04 2.38
CA ASP A 447 0.56 11.02 0.97
C ASP A 447 -0.38 11.85 0.07
N ILE A 448 -1.70 11.65 0.16
CA ILE A 448 -2.69 12.40 -0.64
C ILE A 448 -2.65 13.89 -0.28
N ALA A 449 -2.56 14.24 1.01
CA ALA A 449 -2.46 15.61 1.47
C ALA A 449 -1.15 16.30 1.03
N ARG A 450 -0.04 15.55 0.90
CA ARG A 450 1.21 16.04 0.30
C ARG A 450 1.08 16.22 -1.21
N CYS A 451 0.59 15.21 -1.92
CA CYS A 451 0.46 15.24 -3.38
C CYS A 451 -0.50 16.36 -3.85
N ARG A 452 -1.61 16.58 -3.14
CA ARG A 452 -2.52 17.72 -3.37
C ARG A 452 -1.82 19.07 -3.23
N ARG A 453 -1.02 19.26 -2.17
CA ARG A 453 -0.24 20.49 -1.94
C ARG A 453 0.85 20.70 -3.00
N LYS A 454 1.57 19.64 -3.37
CA LYS A 454 2.72 19.72 -4.30
C LYS A 454 2.32 19.89 -5.77
N TYR A 455 1.26 19.20 -6.21
CA TYR A 455 0.93 19.09 -7.64
C TYR A 455 -0.36 19.84 -8.05
N GLY A 456 -1.15 20.35 -7.11
CA GLY A 456 -2.27 21.27 -7.38
C GLY A 456 -3.25 20.75 -8.43
N GLU A 457 -3.45 21.52 -9.51
CA GLU A 457 -4.35 21.16 -10.62
C GLU A 457 -3.98 19.84 -11.31
N ALA A 458 -2.69 19.50 -11.40
CA ALA A 458 -2.26 18.23 -11.99
C ALA A 458 -2.67 17.02 -11.11
N TRP A 459 -2.75 17.21 -9.78
CA TRP A 459 -3.34 16.19 -8.89
C TRP A 459 -4.86 16.11 -9.03
N LYS A 460 -5.56 17.25 -9.19
CA LYS A 460 -7.01 17.24 -9.46
C LYS A 460 -7.33 16.54 -10.78
N GLN A 461 -6.48 16.69 -11.81
CA GLN A 461 -6.60 15.92 -13.04
C GLN A 461 -6.35 14.42 -12.79
N TYR A 462 -5.30 14.06 -12.03
CA TYR A 462 -5.03 12.67 -11.68
C TYR A 462 -6.18 12.02 -10.88
N GLU A 463 -6.77 12.72 -9.91
CA GLU A 463 -7.94 12.24 -9.16
C GLU A 463 -9.19 12.09 -10.02
N LYS A 464 -9.29 12.84 -11.13
CA LYS A 464 -10.38 12.74 -12.12
C LYS A 464 -10.16 11.60 -13.13
N GLU A 465 -8.93 11.36 -13.55
CA GLU A 465 -8.59 10.24 -14.45
C GLU A 465 -8.58 8.89 -13.72
N VAL A 466 -8.17 8.88 -12.44
CA VAL A 466 -8.05 7.68 -11.61
C VAL A 466 -8.83 7.90 -10.31
N PRO A 467 -10.16 7.73 -10.31
CA PRO A 467 -11.03 8.12 -9.20
C PRO A 467 -10.90 7.21 -7.97
N TYR A 468 -10.51 5.96 -8.16
CA TYR A 468 -10.44 4.95 -7.10
C TYR A 468 -9.12 5.00 -6.34
N LEU A 469 -9.18 4.91 -5.01
CA LEU A 469 -7.99 4.89 -4.17
C LEU A 469 -7.40 3.47 -4.03
N PHE A 470 -8.25 2.52 -3.62
CA PHE A 470 -7.88 1.13 -3.34
C PHE A 470 -8.70 0.13 -4.15
N ILE A 471 -10.03 0.14 -4.02
CA ILE A 471 -10.91 -0.80 -4.71
C ILE A 471 -11.62 -0.07 -5.86
N PRO A 472 -11.50 -0.54 -7.11
CA PRO A 472 -12.38 -0.08 -8.18
C PRO A 472 -13.77 -0.68 -7.96
N TYR A 473 -14.76 0.16 -7.68
CA TYR A 473 -16.16 -0.29 -7.63
C TYR A 473 -16.57 -0.81 -9.01
N LEU A 474 -17.45 -1.81 -9.06
CA LEU A 474 -17.95 -2.44 -10.30
C LEU A 474 -18.93 -1.54 -11.09
N VAL A 475 -18.50 -0.32 -11.41
CA VAL A 475 -19.00 0.38 -12.60
C VAL A 475 -18.43 -0.35 -13.82
N GLN A 476 -19.28 -0.60 -14.81
CA GLN A 476 -19.04 -1.53 -15.91
C GLN A 476 -17.98 -1.01 -16.91
N TYR A 477 -16.71 -1.07 -16.52
CA TYR A 477 -15.58 -0.71 -17.38
C TYR A 477 -15.50 -1.67 -18.58
N THR A 478 -16.06 -1.21 -19.71
CA THR A 478 -15.64 -1.70 -21.02
C THR A 478 -14.15 -1.39 -21.17
N MET A 479 -13.31 -2.42 -21.07
CA MET A 479 -11.90 -2.30 -21.44
C MET A 479 -11.82 -1.92 -22.92
N ARG A 480 -11.67 -0.62 -23.19
CA ARG A 480 -11.29 -0.11 -24.52
C ARG A 480 -9.82 -0.44 -24.77
N TRP A 481 -9.56 -1.72 -25.00
CA TRP A 481 -8.42 -2.16 -25.80
C TRP A 481 -8.45 -1.40 -27.12
N GLN A 482 -7.53 -0.46 -27.30
CA GLN A 482 -7.31 0.13 -28.61
C GLN A 482 -6.72 -0.96 -29.52
N LYS A 483 -7.56 -1.61 -30.32
CA LYS A 483 -7.14 -2.31 -31.54
C LYS A 483 -6.43 -1.29 -32.43
N GLY A 484 -5.11 -1.19 -32.28
CA GLY A 484 -4.34 -0.04 -32.77
C GLY A 484 -2.84 -0.25 -32.92
N ARG A 485 -2.35 -1.50 -32.88
CA ARG A 485 -1.06 -1.89 -33.46
C ARG A 485 -1.00 -3.41 -33.64
N SER A 486 -0.62 -3.85 -34.85
CA SER A 486 -0.24 -5.24 -35.08
C SER A 486 1.19 -5.44 -34.56
N PHE A 487 1.41 -6.52 -33.81
CA PHE A 487 2.76 -6.99 -33.46
C PHE A 487 2.86 -8.47 -33.81
N GLN A 488 3.34 -8.74 -35.03
CA GLN A 488 3.86 -10.04 -35.40
C GLN A 488 5.32 -10.11 -34.90
N HIS A 489 5.62 -11.05 -34.01
CA HIS A 489 6.94 -11.68 -33.97
C HIS A 489 6.75 -13.19 -33.77
N PRO A 490 7.55 -14.04 -34.44
CA PRO A 490 7.35 -15.48 -34.43
C PRO A 490 8.02 -16.14 -33.22
N GLY A 491 7.40 -17.18 -32.66
CA GLY A 491 8.06 -18.10 -31.73
C GLY A 491 7.30 -18.44 -30.46
N LEU A 492 6.22 -19.21 -30.58
CA LEU A 492 5.99 -20.46 -29.81
C LEU A 492 4.73 -21.17 -30.34
N ARG A 493 4.91 -22.31 -31.04
CA ARG A 493 3.83 -23.22 -31.45
C ARG A 493 4.10 -24.64 -30.93
N ALA A 494 3.85 -24.84 -29.64
CA ALA A 494 3.69 -26.14 -28.98
C ALA A 494 3.20 -25.87 -27.54
N PHE A 495 2.27 -26.60 -26.93
CA PHE A 495 1.44 -27.71 -27.39
C PHE A 495 -0.05 -27.31 -27.45
N GLY A 496 -0.85 -28.07 -28.19
CA GLY A 496 -2.31 -27.95 -28.13
C GLY A 496 -3.01 -29.23 -28.58
N GLY A 497 -3.78 -29.85 -27.68
CA GLY A 497 -4.74 -30.89 -28.01
C GLY A 497 -4.94 -31.97 -26.94
N LEU A 498 -6.13 -32.59 -26.82
CA LEU A 498 -7.44 -32.28 -27.45
C LEU A 498 -8.59 -32.99 -26.67
N ILE A 499 -9.80 -32.41 -26.72
CA ILE A 499 -11.12 -33.11 -26.82
C ILE A 499 -11.72 -33.83 -25.56
N PRO A 500 -13.07 -33.80 -25.32
CA PRO A 500 -14.11 -32.84 -25.76
C PRO A 500 -15.32 -32.58 -24.78
N ILE A 501 -16.19 -31.61 -25.13
CA ILE A 501 -17.68 -31.57 -24.91
C ILE A 501 -18.18 -31.54 -23.43
N SER A 502 -19.25 -30.82 -23.04
CA SER A 502 -20.43 -30.32 -23.77
C SER A 502 -20.83 -28.86 -23.44
N ARG A 503 -21.83 -28.33 -24.16
CA ARG A 503 -22.49 -27.02 -23.92
C ARG A 503 -23.99 -27.22 -23.69
N THR A 504 -24.57 -26.43 -22.79
CA THR A 504 -26.01 -26.09 -22.78
C THR A 504 -26.20 -24.61 -22.40
N ASN A 505 -27.14 -23.93 -23.05
CA ASN A 505 -27.67 -22.61 -22.67
C ASN A 505 -28.99 -22.83 -21.89
N PRO A 506 -29.39 -21.95 -20.96
CA PRO A 506 -30.27 -20.81 -21.30
C PRO A 506 -29.99 -19.54 -20.42
N THR A 507 -30.60 -18.35 -20.57
CA THR A 507 -31.37 -17.71 -21.66
C THR A 507 -31.17 -16.19 -21.61
N THR A 508 -31.53 -15.53 -22.71
CA THR A 508 -31.70 -14.09 -22.95
C THR A 508 -32.06 -13.22 -21.73
N SER A 509 -31.28 -12.16 -21.51
CA SER A 509 -31.76 -10.90 -20.93
C SER A 509 -31.45 -9.75 -21.89
N GLN A 510 -32.38 -8.82 -22.07
CA GLN A 510 -32.31 -7.80 -23.12
C GLN A 510 -31.32 -6.69 -22.77
N ARG A 511 -30.47 -6.30 -23.73
CA ARG A 511 -29.53 -5.18 -23.56
C ARG A 511 -30.22 -3.85 -23.83
N LEU A 512 -30.48 -3.08 -22.78
CA LEU A 512 -30.82 -1.66 -22.93
C LEU A 512 -29.61 -0.92 -23.51
N ILE A 513 -29.76 -0.29 -24.68
CA ILE A 513 -28.66 0.40 -25.37
C ILE A 513 -28.46 1.80 -24.77
N VAL A 514 -27.67 1.90 -23.70
CA VAL A 514 -27.30 3.19 -23.10
C VAL A 514 -26.19 3.85 -23.94
N ILE A 515 -26.60 4.66 -24.92
CA ILE A 515 -25.69 5.62 -25.57
C ILE A 515 -25.44 6.76 -24.58
N SER A 516 -24.25 6.79 -23.96
CA SER A 516 -23.81 7.91 -23.13
C SER A 516 -22.47 8.46 -23.61
N GLY A 517 -22.56 9.59 -24.30
CA GLY A 517 -21.43 10.28 -24.94
C GLY A 517 -21.78 11.73 -25.32
N SER A 518 -22.64 12.39 -24.52
CA SER A 518 -23.12 13.75 -24.76
C SER A 518 -22.83 14.68 -23.57
N ARG A 519 -22.69 15.97 -23.87
CA ARG A 519 -22.46 17.03 -22.87
C ARG A 519 -23.76 17.33 -22.14
N ARG A 520 -23.73 17.47 -20.80
CA ARG A 520 -24.88 17.99 -20.04
C ARG A 520 -25.22 19.40 -20.52
N LEU A 521 -26.47 19.63 -20.91
CA LEU A 521 -26.99 20.96 -21.21
C LEU A 521 -27.23 21.72 -19.90
N PRO A 522 -26.84 23.01 -19.80
CA PRO A 522 -27.17 23.84 -18.66
C PRO A 522 -28.67 24.17 -18.69
N GLY A 523 -29.43 23.66 -17.70
CA GLY A 523 -30.85 23.98 -17.52
C GLY A 523 -31.71 22.85 -16.92
N LEU A 524 -31.30 21.60 -17.05
CA LEU A 524 -32.13 20.45 -16.65
C LEU A 524 -32.18 20.26 -15.11
N VAL A 525 -33.11 20.94 -14.46
CA VAL A 525 -33.34 20.88 -13.00
C VAL A 525 -34.79 20.51 -12.72
N CYS A 526 -35.01 19.32 -12.15
CA CYS A 526 -36.33 18.89 -11.64
C CYS A 526 -36.69 19.68 -10.37
N LYS A 527 -37.33 20.84 -10.54
CA LYS A 527 -37.79 21.68 -9.41
C LYS A 527 -39.08 21.14 -8.77
N ARG A 528 -39.32 21.55 -7.52
CA ARG A 528 -40.49 21.12 -6.74
C ARG A 528 -41.80 21.65 -7.32
N ALA A 529 -42.85 20.84 -7.18
CA ALA A 529 -44.25 21.23 -7.29
C ALA A 529 -44.99 21.28 -5.94
N SER A 530 -44.33 20.85 -4.85
CA SER A 530 -44.83 20.87 -3.47
C SER A 530 -43.91 21.72 -2.59
N THR A 531 -44.44 22.30 -1.52
CA THR A 531 -43.74 23.22 -0.62
C THR A 531 -42.74 22.54 0.32
N ASP A 532 -42.84 21.22 0.53
CA ASP A 532 -41.97 20.50 1.47
C ASP A 532 -40.54 20.26 0.93
N SER A 533 -39.57 20.18 1.84
CA SER A 533 -38.17 20.52 1.57
C SER A 533 -37.21 19.32 1.39
N THR A 534 -37.69 18.09 1.56
CA THR A 534 -36.84 16.90 1.84
C THR A 534 -36.70 15.90 0.68
N ILE A 535 -37.46 16.04 -0.42
CA ILE A 535 -37.55 15.02 -1.48
C ILE A 535 -36.58 15.32 -2.65
N LEU A 536 -35.75 14.35 -3.03
CA LEU A 536 -34.82 14.43 -4.17
C LEU A 536 -35.40 13.78 -5.43
N LYS A 537 -35.50 14.55 -6.53
CA LYS A 537 -35.97 14.09 -7.85
C LYS A 537 -34.91 14.26 -8.94
N VAL A 538 -34.91 13.37 -9.93
CA VAL A 538 -33.98 13.35 -11.08
C VAL A 538 -34.74 13.12 -12.40
N PRO A 539 -34.23 13.61 -13.55
CA PRO A 539 -34.92 13.52 -14.83
C PRO A 539 -34.80 12.11 -15.44
N CYS A 540 -35.91 11.62 -16.01
CA CYS A 540 -35.98 10.37 -16.78
C CYS A 540 -35.02 10.36 -17.98
N ASN A 541 -34.86 11.50 -18.67
CA ASN A 541 -34.00 11.66 -19.83
C ASN A 541 -33.01 12.83 -19.63
N GLN A 542 -31.73 12.52 -19.40
CA GLN A 542 -30.67 13.51 -19.18
C GLN A 542 -30.16 14.20 -20.46
N ASN A 543 -30.61 13.78 -21.65
CA ASN A 543 -30.16 14.32 -22.93
C ASN A 543 -31.10 15.40 -23.51
N GLN A 544 -32.28 15.59 -22.93
CA GLN A 544 -33.25 16.60 -23.36
C GLN A 544 -33.16 17.89 -22.54
N LYS A 545 -33.69 19.00 -23.09
CA LYS A 545 -33.80 20.28 -22.36
C LYS A 545 -34.86 20.21 -21.25
N PHE A 546 -35.93 19.45 -21.47
CA PHE A 546 -36.98 19.16 -20.51
C PHE A 546 -37.23 17.65 -20.45
N SER A 547 -37.66 17.15 -19.29
CA SER A 547 -37.94 15.73 -19.06
C SER A 547 -38.89 15.56 -17.88
N MET A 548 -39.75 14.55 -17.93
CA MET A 548 -40.38 13.97 -16.74
C MET A 548 -39.32 13.62 -15.66
N CYS A 549 -39.70 13.63 -14.38
CA CYS A 549 -38.79 13.37 -13.26
C CYS A 549 -39.36 12.36 -12.25
N TYR A 550 -38.49 11.50 -11.71
CA TYR A 550 -38.81 10.51 -10.68
C TYR A 550 -38.02 10.76 -9.38
N ARG A 551 -38.47 10.20 -8.25
CA ARG A 551 -37.88 10.39 -6.92
C ARG A 551 -36.87 9.30 -6.59
N VAL A 552 -35.70 9.73 -6.11
CA VAL A 552 -34.57 8.85 -5.76
C VAL A 552 -34.15 8.92 -4.30
N SER A 553 -34.70 9.85 -3.50
CA SER A 553 -34.52 9.83 -2.06
C SER A 553 -35.69 10.48 -1.31
N THR A 554 -35.94 9.96 -0.11
CA THR A 554 -36.61 10.58 1.03
C THR A 554 -35.64 10.55 2.19
N ASP A 555 -35.58 11.62 2.97
CA ASP A 555 -34.95 11.58 4.29
C ASP A 555 -35.67 10.53 5.15
N GLU A 556 -34.93 9.59 5.77
CA GLU A 556 -35.50 8.40 6.44
C GLU A 556 -36.40 8.74 7.65
N SER A 557 -36.38 10.01 8.08
CA SER A 557 -37.08 10.53 9.25
C SER A 557 -38.52 11.01 9.01
N VAL A 558 -39.01 11.15 7.76
CA VAL A 558 -40.28 11.85 7.48
C VAL A 558 -41.32 11.07 6.66
N PHE A 559 -40.92 10.35 5.60
CA PHE A 559 -41.89 9.64 4.74
C PHE A 559 -41.45 8.21 4.41
N ASN A 560 -42.27 7.24 4.83
CA ASN A 560 -41.99 5.81 4.80
C ASN A 560 -42.24 5.16 3.41
N TYR A 561 -41.70 5.76 2.35
CA TYR A 561 -41.89 5.35 0.95
C TYR A 561 -40.56 5.04 0.26
N PRO A 562 -40.29 3.80 -0.20
CA PRO A 562 -39.04 3.45 -0.88
C PRO A 562 -38.84 4.23 -2.19
N PRO A 563 -37.60 4.49 -2.64
CA PRO A 563 -37.32 5.29 -3.84
C PRO A 563 -37.80 4.61 -5.11
N ASP A 564 -38.16 5.39 -6.13
CA ASP A 564 -38.78 4.89 -7.37
C ASP A 564 -37.74 4.16 -8.25
N LEU A 565 -38.21 3.17 -9.02
CA LEU A 565 -37.34 2.33 -9.86
C LEU A 565 -36.85 3.05 -11.13
N GLY A 566 -37.54 4.12 -11.56
CA GLY A 566 -37.22 4.89 -12.76
C GLY A 566 -38.47 5.32 -13.53
N CYS A 567 -38.31 5.48 -14.84
CA CYS A 567 -39.39 5.84 -15.75
C CYS A 567 -39.47 4.90 -16.95
N LEU A 568 -40.68 4.67 -17.44
CA LEU A 568 -40.97 4.09 -18.74
C LEU A 568 -40.63 5.09 -19.86
N PRO A 569 -40.41 4.64 -21.12
CA PRO A 569 -40.06 5.54 -22.22
C PRO A 569 -41.16 6.56 -22.56
N ASN A 570 -42.41 6.28 -22.20
CA ASN A 570 -43.55 7.20 -22.30
C ASN A 570 -43.60 8.29 -21.21
N GLY A 571 -42.64 8.31 -20.27
CA GLY A 571 -42.55 9.31 -19.21
C GLY A 571 -43.29 8.97 -17.91
N ILE A 572 -44.03 7.85 -17.84
CA ILE A 572 -44.64 7.37 -16.59
C ILE A 572 -43.57 6.84 -15.64
N THR A 573 -43.65 7.20 -14.37
CA THR A 573 -42.71 6.74 -13.32
C THR A 573 -43.19 5.45 -12.67
N ILE A 574 -42.25 4.58 -12.28
CA ILE A 574 -42.51 3.27 -11.66
C ILE A 574 -42.12 3.35 -10.18
N SER A 575 -43.09 3.27 -9.28
CA SER A 575 -42.82 3.23 -7.83
C SER A 575 -42.35 1.84 -7.38
N ASN A 576 -41.56 1.80 -6.31
CA ASN A 576 -40.96 0.57 -5.77
C ASN A 576 -41.84 -0.03 -4.66
N THR A 577 -43.11 -0.32 -4.96
CA THR A 577 -44.13 -0.64 -3.94
C THR A 577 -44.01 -2.05 -3.38
N SER A 578 -43.22 -2.20 -2.31
CA SER A 578 -43.25 -3.34 -1.38
C SER A 578 -44.42 -3.31 -0.37
N ILE A 579 -45.31 -2.31 -0.49
CA ILE A 579 -46.43 -2.04 0.42
C ILE A 579 -47.75 -2.38 -0.28
N SER A 580 -48.53 -3.31 0.28
CA SER A 580 -49.84 -3.70 -0.28
C SER A 580 -50.81 -2.51 -0.33
N GLY A 581 -51.40 -2.27 -1.50
CA GLY A 581 -52.39 -1.21 -1.73
C GLY A 581 -51.84 0.11 -2.25
N ALA A 582 -50.51 0.30 -2.30
CA ALA A 582 -49.90 1.47 -2.94
C ALA A 582 -49.89 1.32 -4.47
N ASN A 583 -50.14 2.41 -5.22
CA ASN A 583 -50.17 2.34 -6.68
C ASN A 583 -48.77 2.22 -7.29
N GLN A 584 -48.64 1.43 -8.36
CA GLN A 584 -47.35 1.08 -8.98
C GLN A 584 -46.85 2.12 -10.02
N TYR A 585 -47.75 2.91 -10.61
CA TYR A 585 -47.43 3.82 -11.73
C TYR A 585 -47.94 5.24 -11.49
N TRP A 586 -47.11 6.24 -11.78
CA TRP A 586 -47.41 7.64 -11.44
C TRP A 586 -46.96 8.64 -12.51
N ARG A 587 -47.83 9.62 -12.79
CA ARG A 587 -47.50 10.86 -13.50
C ARG A 587 -46.99 11.88 -12.48
N GLN A 588 -45.68 11.84 -12.24
CA GLN A 588 -44.98 12.81 -11.38
C GLN A 588 -44.64 14.11 -12.12
N SER A 589 -44.13 15.10 -11.39
CA SER A 589 -43.58 16.37 -11.88
C SER A 589 -42.65 16.26 -13.10
N CYS A 590 -42.82 17.17 -14.07
CA CYS A 590 -41.82 17.44 -15.11
C CYS A 590 -40.76 18.47 -14.66
N SER A 591 -39.69 18.63 -15.43
CA SER A 591 -38.73 19.74 -15.28
C SER A 591 -39.16 21.05 -15.98
N ASP A 592 -40.15 20.98 -16.87
CA ASP A 592 -40.91 22.15 -17.33
C ASP A 592 -41.99 22.49 -16.29
N GLN A 593 -42.28 23.78 -16.12
CA GLN A 593 -43.30 24.27 -15.18
C GLN A 593 -44.62 24.65 -15.87
N THR A 594 -44.64 24.90 -17.19
CA THR A 594 -45.90 25.17 -17.92
C THR A 594 -46.56 23.90 -18.44
N TRP A 595 -45.83 22.78 -18.51
CA TRP A 595 -46.26 21.51 -19.10
C TRP A 595 -46.59 21.60 -20.61
N GLU A 596 -46.03 22.59 -21.29
CA GLU A 596 -46.18 22.80 -22.73
C GLU A 596 -45.13 22.01 -23.54
N SER A 597 -44.02 21.62 -22.90
CA SER A 597 -43.00 20.79 -23.54
C SER A 597 -43.51 19.39 -23.93
N GLU A 598 -43.29 19.00 -25.18
CA GLU A 598 -43.56 17.65 -25.73
C GLU A 598 -42.86 16.49 -24.97
N TYR A 599 -41.90 16.80 -24.09
CA TYR A 599 -41.20 15.84 -23.22
C TYR A 599 -41.78 15.81 -21.78
N CYS A 600 -42.95 16.43 -21.58
CA CYS A 600 -43.72 16.47 -20.34
C CYS A 600 -45.13 15.92 -20.59
N LEU A 601 -45.58 15.00 -19.74
CA LEU A 601 -46.79 14.21 -20.00
C LEU A 601 -48.05 14.89 -19.43
N ASN A 602 -48.48 15.96 -20.11
CA ASN A 602 -49.62 16.79 -19.73
C ASN A 602 -50.99 16.11 -19.87
N ALA A 603 -51.09 15.00 -20.60
CA ALA A 603 -52.34 14.25 -20.86
C ALA A 603 -53.06 13.73 -19.60
N PHE A 604 -52.40 13.74 -18.43
CA PHE A 604 -53.00 13.37 -17.14
C PHE A 604 -53.13 14.56 -16.17
N ASN A 605 -53.11 15.81 -16.66
CA ASN A 605 -53.20 16.98 -15.79
C ASN A 605 -54.58 17.08 -15.10
N ASP A 606 -55.65 16.66 -15.78
CA ASP A 606 -57.01 16.62 -15.24
C ASP A 606 -57.30 15.39 -14.34
N CYS A 607 -56.35 14.47 -14.19
CA CYS A 607 -56.49 13.36 -13.24
C CYS A 607 -56.40 13.86 -11.79
N PRO A 608 -57.12 13.22 -10.84
CA PRO A 608 -56.92 13.44 -9.42
C PRO A 608 -55.44 13.27 -9.02
N ILE A 609 -54.91 14.23 -8.26
CA ILE A 609 -53.51 14.25 -7.77
C ILE A 609 -53.44 13.93 -6.27
N ASP A 610 -52.31 13.37 -5.85
CA ASP A 610 -51.96 13.22 -4.44
C ASP A 610 -51.57 14.57 -3.79
N THR A 611 -51.32 14.55 -2.48
CA THR A 611 -50.84 15.71 -1.71
C THR A 611 -49.46 16.24 -2.12
N ASN A 612 -48.78 15.57 -3.06
CA ASN A 612 -47.47 15.93 -3.60
C ASN A 612 -47.54 16.38 -5.08
N GLY A 613 -48.73 16.44 -5.68
CA GLY A 613 -48.97 16.84 -7.07
C GLY A 613 -48.83 15.74 -8.13
N ASN A 614 -48.62 14.49 -7.73
CA ASN A 614 -48.49 13.33 -8.63
C ASN A 614 -49.86 12.70 -8.87
N ALA A 615 -50.22 12.37 -10.11
CA ALA A 615 -51.42 11.56 -10.38
C ALA A 615 -51.07 10.06 -10.39
N PRO A 616 -51.79 9.20 -9.66
CA PRO A 616 -51.73 7.76 -9.87
C PRO A 616 -52.34 7.42 -11.23
N VAL A 617 -51.74 6.46 -11.93
CA VAL A 617 -52.29 5.93 -13.19
C VAL A 617 -52.25 4.40 -13.21
N ALA A 618 -53.08 3.79 -14.07
CA ALA A 618 -53.11 2.35 -14.28
C ALA A 618 -53.06 2.00 -15.79
N PRO A 619 -52.23 1.03 -16.22
CA PRO A 619 -52.10 0.64 -17.63
C PRO A 619 -53.25 -0.26 -18.09
N CYS A 620 -53.88 0.08 -19.22
CA CYS A 620 -54.85 -0.80 -19.87
C CYS A 620 -54.11 -1.92 -20.61
N GLY A 621 -54.45 -3.17 -20.28
CA GLY A 621 -53.77 -4.38 -20.80
C GLY A 621 -52.75 -5.02 -19.85
N GLY A 622 -52.56 -4.49 -18.64
CA GLY A 622 -51.78 -5.14 -17.57
C GLY A 622 -50.24 -5.00 -17.67
N ASP A 623 -49.67 -5.02 -18.87
CA ASP A 623 -48.24 -4.71 -19.08
C ASP A 623 -48.02 -3.21 -19.36
N ALA A 624 -47.47 -2.52 -18.37
CA ALA A 624 -47.14 -1.10 -18.42
C ALA A 624 -46.10 -0.72 -19.48
N SER A 625 -45.24 -1.66 -19.90
CA SER A 625 -44.18 -1.39 -20.89
C SER A 625 -44.70 -1.29 -22.32
N THR A 626 -45.89 -1.86 -22.59
CA THR A 626 -46.56 -1.86 -23.90
C THR A 626 -47.89 -1.13 -23.92
N ALA A 627 -48.37 -0.60 -22.79
CA ALA A 627 -49.66 0.07 -22.70
C ALA A 627 -49.66 1.44 -23.39
N THR A 628 -50.48 1.59 -24.43
CA THR A 628 -50.78 2.89 -25.08
C THR A 628 -52.03 3.58 -24.53
N ALA A 629 -52.83 2.91 -23.70
CA ALA A 629 -54.03 3.45 -23.07
C ALA A 629 -53.95 3.27 -21.54
N TRP A 630 -54.40 4.27 -20.79
CA TRP A 630 -54.19 4.39 -19.35
C TRP A 630 -55.39 5.05 -18.65
N CYS A 631 -55.64 4.67 -17.40
CA CYS A 631 -56.62 5.31 -16.53
C CYS A 631 -55.98 6.26 -15.52
N CYS A 632 -56.69 7.34 -15.17
CA CYS A 632 -56.47 8.03 -13.90
C CYS A 632 -56.83 7.10 -12.73
N GLY A 633 -56.05 7.12 -11.64
CA GLY A 633 -56.30 6.28 -10.47
C GLY A 633 -55.52 4.97 -10.47
N SER A 634 -55.82 4.11 -9.50
CA SER A 634 -55.18 2.80 -9.28
C SER A 634 -55.96 1.60 -9.83
N ASN A 635 -57.03 1.85 -10.61
CA ASN A 635 -57.85 0.81 -11.21
C ASN A 635 -57.93 0.97 -12.73
N THR A 636 -58.22 -0.14 -13.42
CA THR A 636 -58.37 -0.22 -14.87
C THR A 636 -59.82 -0.11 -15.35
N ALA A 637 -60.75 0.33 -14.49
CA ALA A 637 -62.19 0.31 -14.79
C ALA A 637 -62.59 1.30 -15.91
N CYS A 638 -61.75 2.27 -16.24
CA CYS A 638 -61.98 3.18 -17.36
C CYS A 638 -61.57 2.61 -18.73
N CYS A 639 -60.83 1.50 -18.78
CA CYS A 639 -60.10 1.07 -19.98
C CYS A 639 -60.99 0.78 -21.19
N ASP A 640 -62.22 0.30 -20.97
CA ASP A 640 -63.20 0.01 -22.00
C ASP A 640 -64.22 1.16 -22.19
N THR A 641 -63.84 2.38 -21.78
CA THR A 641 -64.70 3.58 -21.80
C THR A 641 -64.00 4.77 -22.47
N PRO A 642 -64.74 5.82 -22.90
CA PRO A 642 -64.14 7.06 -23.44
C PRO A 642 -63.24 7.85 -22.46
N ALA A 643 -63.14 7.44 -21.19
CA ALA A 643 -62.24 8.06 -20.21
C ALA A 643 -60.81 7.45 -20.21
N ALA A 644 -60.52 6.48 -21.08
CA ALA A 644 -59.17 5.95 -21.26
C ALA A 644 -58.26 6.93 -22.02
N ILE A 645 -57.19 7.39 -21.36
CA ILE A 645 -56.23 8.36 -21.89
C ILE A 645 -55.20 7.62 -22.76
N SER A 646 -55.10 8.01 -24.03
CA SER A 646 -54.14 7.42 -24.98
C SER A 646 -52.83 8.22 -25.02
N ILE A 647 -51.69 7.54 -24.90
CA ILE A 647 -50.34 8.12 -24.91
C ILE A 647 -49.38 7.29 -25.79
N PRO A 648 -48.31 7.90 -26.36
CA PRO A 648 -47.31 7.17 -27.13
C PRO A 648 -46.50 6.20 -26.26
N LEU A 649 -45.91 5.17 -26.86
CA LEU A 649 -44.93 4.28 -26.20
C LEU A 649 -43.61 5.00 -25.85
N THR A 650 -43.32 6.15 -26.45
CA THR A 650 -42.13 6.96 -26.13
C THR A 650 -42.48 8.44 -26.26
N ILE A 651 -42.11 9.23 -25.24
CA ILE A 651 -42.49 10.65 -25.14
C ILE A 651 -41.63 11.55 -26.04
N GLY A 652 -42.27 12.43 -26.80
CA GLY A 652 -41.62 13.37 -27.73
C GLY A 652 -42.42 13.65 -29.02
N PRO A 653 -41.82 14.36 -30.00
CA PRO A 653 -42.48 14.90 -31.19
C PRO A 653 -42.92 13.87 -32.26
N THR A 654 -43.16 12.61 -31.90
CA THR A 654 -43.55 11.56 -32.85
C THR A 654 -44.56 10.61 -32.23
N SER A 655 -45.77 11.13 -32.01
CA SER A 655 -46.90 10.41 -31.41
C SER A 655 -47.99 10.15 -32.44
N THR A 656 -48.06 8.92 -32.98
CA THR A 656 -49.19 8.41 -33.77
C THR A 656 -49.46 6.93 -33.39
N THR A 657 -50.67 6.46 -33.68
CA THR A 657 -51.37 5.44 -32.87
C THR A 657 -51.59 4.10 -33.62
N ILE A 658 -52.16 3.08 -32.93
CA ILE A 658 -53.02 1.96 -33.43
C ILE A 658 -52.45 0.50 -33.55
N THR A 659 -52.94 -0.36 -32.63
CA THR A 659 -53.25 -1.84 -32.66
C THR A 659 -52.21 -3.00 -32.70
N SER A 660 -52.61 -4.10 -32.03
CA SER A 660 -51.98 -5.42 -31.75
C SER A 660 -52.57 -6.58 -32.63
N PRO A 661 -52.43 -7.93 -32.39
CA PRO A 661 -51.80 -8.76 -31.31
C PRO A 661 -50.61 -9.64 -31.85
N SER A 662 -50.26 -10.93 -31.55
CA SER A 662 -50.78 -12.14 -30.81
C SER A 662 -49.62 -13.19 -30.68
N SER A 663 -49.64 -14.40 -30.04
CA SER A 663 -50.33 -14.98 -28.84
C SER A 663 -49.95 -16.48 -28.62
N SER A 664 -49.80 -16.96 -27.35
CA SER A 664 -49.88 -18.39 -26.88
C SER A 664 -48.70 -19.38 -27.21
N LEU A 665 -48.43 -20.54 -26.56
CA LEU A 665 -48.89 -21.26 -25.33
C LEU A 665 -47.91 -22.40 -24.85
N ALA A 666 -47.96 -22.83 -23.56
CA ALA A 666 -47.74 -24.22 -23.00
C ALA A 666 -46.36 -24.99 -23.14
N SER A 667 -45.97 -26.02 -22.35
CA SER A 667 -46.32 -26.54 -20.98
C SER A 667 -45.41 -27.73 -20.48
N SER A 668 -45.18 -27.86 -19.15
CA SER A 668 -44.80 -29.08 -18.34
C SER A 668 -43.51 -29.89 -18.71
N THR A 669 -43.05 -31.02 -18.10
CA THR A 669 -43.49 -31.99 -17.03
C THR A 669 -42.26 -32.69 -16.33
N THR A 670 -42.41 -33.53 -15.27
CA THR A 670 -41.31 -34.22 -14.51
C THR A 670 -41.52 -35.77 -14.24
N PRO A 671 -41.08 -36.48 -13.15
CA PRO A 671 -40.02 -37.54 -13.20
C PRO A 671 -40.29 -38.92 -12.47
N SER A 672 -39.34 -39.90 -12.49
CA SER A 672 -39.41 -41.17 -11.70
C SER A 672 -38.05 -41.88 -11.33
N SER A 673 -38.01 -42.47 -10.11
CA SER A 673 -37.41 -43.78 -9.58
C SER A 673 -36.06 -44.40 -10.02
N SER A 674 -35.33 -45.28 -9.28
CA SER A 674 -35.14 -45.61 -7.82
C SER A 674 -34.17 -46.83 -7.60
N SER A 675 -33.72 -47.10 -6.34
CA SER A 675 -33.30 -48.43 -5.72
C SER A 675 -32.06 -49.23 -6.25
N SER A 676 -31.31 -50.09 -5.50
CA SER A 676 -31.15 -50.39 -4.03
C SER A 676 -30.05 -51.45 -3.68
N GLN A 677 -29.29 -51.28 -2.56
CA GLN A 677 -28.67 -52.28 -1.61
C GLN A 677 -27.64 -53.35 -2.15
N THR A 678 -26.81 -54.14 -1.39
CA THR A 678 -26.60 -54.45 0.08
C THR A 678 -25.13 -54.89 0.39
N THR A 679 -24.76 -55.18 1.67
CA THR A 679 -23.44 -55.71 2.19
C THR A 679 -23.61 -56.99 3.07
N PRO A 680 -22.55 -57.75 3.52
CA PRO A 680 -21.87 -57.53 4.85
C PRO A 680 -20.46 -58.20 5.17
N ALA A 681 -19.83 -57.78 6.30
CA ALA A 681 -18.97 -58.52 7.31
C ALA A 681 -17.55 -59.17 7.00
N THR A 682 -16.60 -59.51 7.93
CA THR A 682 -16.14 -59.05 9.30
C THR A 682 -14.85 -59.83 9.82
N THR A 683 -13.74 -59.14 10.22
CA THR A 683 -12.55 -59.38 11.18
C THR A 683 -12.04 -60.81 11.65
N PRO A 684 -11.02 -61.04 12.58
CA PRO A 684 -9.86 -60.27 13.19
C PRO A 684 -8.48 -61.05 13.42
N ILE A 685 -7.50 -60.45 14.18
CA ILE A 685 -6.45 -61.03 15.12
C ILE A 685 -4.94 -60.57 14.95
N LEU A 686 -4.14 -60.54 16.06
CA LEU A 686 -2.73 -60.06 16.27
C LEU A 686 -1.86 -61.10 17.12
N PRO A 687 -0.76 -60.78 17.86
CA PRO A 687 0.67 -60.58 17.47
C PRO A 687 1.72 -61.48 18.21
N PRO A 688 3.05 -61.35 17.96
CA PRO A 688 4.07 -61.07 19.01
C PRO A 688 5.36 -60.30 18.50
N THR A 689 6.56 -60.34 19.12
CA THR A 689 7.09 -59.65 20.35
C THR A 689 8.66 -59.57 20.34
N GLU A 690 9.27 -58.85 21.31
CA GLU A 690 10.69 -58.58 21.73
C GLU A 690 11.81 -59.65 21.53
N ALA A 691 13.15 -59.40 21.56
CA ALA A 691 14.09 -58.22 21.61
C ALA A 691 15.55 -58.76 21.29
N PRO A 692 16.75 -58.41 21.88
CA PRO A 692 17.26 -57.28 22.70
C PRO A 692 18.72 -56.72 22.44
N ILE A 693 19.00 -55.49 22.94
CA ILE A 693 20.25 -54.88 23.50
C ILE A 693 21.66 -55.12 22.89
N THR A 694 22.42 -54.04 22.64
CA THR A 694 23.89 -53.94 22.93
C THR A 694 24.26 -52.47 23.27
N GLN A 695 25.31 -52.23 24.08
CA GLN A 695 25.72 -50.89 24.58
C GLN A 695 27.02 -50.36 23.95
N SER A 696 27.18 -49.04 23.91
CA SER A 696 28.48 -48.36 23.76
C SER A 696 28.51 -47.01 24.51
N SER A 697 29.66 -46.66 25.09
CA SER A 697 29.79 -45.59 26.10
C SER A 697 29.89 -44.17 25.52
N GLY A 698 29.08 -43.23 26.04
CA GLY A 698 29.12 -41.80 25.72
C GLY A 698 29.74 -40.93 26.82
N LEU A 699 30.34 -39.80 26.44
CA LEU A 699 30.98 -38.86 27.37
C LEU A 699 29.97 -37.89 28.01
N SER A 700 30.32 -37.29 29.16
CA SER A 700 29.42 -36.37 29.90
C SER A 700 29.04 -35.12 29.11
N ILE A 701 27.74 -34.79 29.13
CA ILE A 701 27.10 -33.69 28.38
C ILE A 701 27.79 -32.33 28.63
N GLY A 702 28.30 -32.10 29.85
CA GLY A 702 29.00 -30.85 30.21
C GLY A 702 30.28 -30.58 29.40
N ALA A 703 30.90 -31.58 28.78
CA ALA A 703 32.12 -31.41 27.98
C ALA A 703 31.86 -30.92 26.55
N MET A 704 30.67 -31.19 25.98
CA MET A 704 30.35 -30.85 24.59
C MET A 704 30.14 -29.35 24.38
N ALA A 705 29.58 -28.65 25.38
CA ALA A 705 29.26 -27.22 25.31
C ALA A 705 30.50 -26.31 25.18
N GLY A 706 31.67 -26.75 25.66
CA GLY A 706 32.90 -25.94 25.67
C GLY A 706 33.65 -25.88 24.34
N ILE A 707 33.34 -26.76 23.37
CA ILE A 707 34.16 -26.93 22.15
C ILE A 707 33.45 -26.43 20.88
N GLY A 708 32.12 -26.56 20.80
CA GLY A 708 31.35 -26.13 19.62
C GLY A 708 31.48 -24.62 19.30
N SER A 709 31.60 -23.78 20.33
CA SER A 709 31.74 -22.33 20.20
C SER A 709 33.04 -21.88 19.53
N ALA A 710 34.14 -22.63 19.67
CA ALA A 710 35.39 -22.33 18.98
C ALA A 710 35.38 -22.79 17.51
N VAL A 711 34.83 -23.98 17.24
CA VAL A 711 34.79 -24.56 15.89
C VAL A 711 33.86 -23.78 14.97
N GLY A 712 32.70 -23.31 15.45
CA GLY A 712 31.78 -22.48 14.67
C GLY A 712 32.43 -21.19 14.16
N ILE A 713 33.16 -20.47 15.03
CA ILE A 713 33.91 -19.27 14.65
C ILE A 713 35.01 -19.61 13.63
N GLY A 714 35.77 -20.68 13.86
CA GLY A 714 36.81 -21.14 12.93
C GLY A 714 36.27 -21.49 11.53
N ALA A 715 35.12 -22.16 11.45
CA ALA A 715 34.45 -22.50 10.19
C ALA A 715 33.93 -21.26 9.45
N VAL A 716 33.22 -20.36 10.15
CA VAL A 716 32.71 -19.11 9.54
C VAL A 716 33.86 -18.22 9.07
N VAL A 717 34.92 -18.04 9.87
CA VAL A 717 36.13 -17.31 9.46
C VAL A 717 36.80 -17.96 8.24
N SER A 718 36.88 -19.29 8.18
CA SER A 718 37.45 -20.00 7.03
C SER A 718 36.62 -19.82 5.76
N VAL A 719 35.29 -19.84 5.85
CA VAL A 719 34.37 -19.58 4.72
C VAL A 719 34.48 -18.12 4.27
N CYS A 720 34.51 -17.16 5.20
CA CYS A 720 34.70 -15.74 4.90
C CYS A 720 36.07 -15.47 4.25
N ILE A 721 37.14 -16.12 4.69
CA ILE A 721 38.47 -16.05 4.06
C ILE A 721 38.45 -16.68 2.66
N GLY A 722 37.81 -17.85 2.49
CA GLY A 722 37.66 -18.50 1.19
C GLY A 722 36.93 -17.63 0.17
N LEU A 723 35.80 -17.04 0.57
CA LEU A 723 35.06 -16.07 -0.23
C LEU A 723 35.90 -14.81 -0.50
N TRP A 724 36.58 -14.24 0.50
CA TRP A 724 37.45 -13.07 0.32
C TRP A 724 38.60 -13.34 -0.66
N LEU A 725 39.24 -14.51 -0.61
CA LEU A 725 40.30 -14.91 -1.54
C LEU A 725 39.76 -15.10 -2.98
N PHE A 726 38.61 -15.76 -3.13
CA PHE A 726 37.93 -15.93 -4.42
C PHE A 726 37.54 -14.57 -5.02
N MET A 727 36.96 -13.67 -4.22
CA MET A 727 36.54 -12.35 -4.66
C MET A 727 37.72 -11.39 -4.88
N ARG A 728 38.83 -11.52 -4.13
CA ARG A 728 40.09 -10.79 -4.38
C ARG A 728 40.74 -11.20 -5.70
N ARG A 729 40.65 -12.50 -6.08
CA ARG A 729 41.02 -12.97 -7.43
C ARG A 729 40.12 -12.33 -8.51
N ARG A 730 38.80 -12.27 -8.29
CA ARG A 730 37.85 -11.61 -9.23
C ARG A 730 38.07 -10.09 -9.35
N LYS A 731 38.38 -9.40 -8.24
CA LYS A 731 38.65 -7.95 -8.19
C LYS A 731 39.94 -7.54 -8.90
N ARG A 732 40.91 -8.45 -9.06
CA ARG A 732 42.06 -8.25 -9.95
C ARG A 732 41.67 -8.20 -11.44
N LYS A 733 40.64 -8.93 -11.88
CA LYS A 733 40.21 -8.95 -13.29
C LYS A 733 39.50 -7.65 -13.70
N TYR A 734 38.59 -7.16 -12.85
CA TYR A 734 37.87 -5.89 -13.10
C TYR A 734 38.76 -4.63 -13.09
N ARG A 735 39.94 -4.64 -12.44
CA ARG A 735 40.88 -3.50 -12.49
C ARG A 735 41.54 -3.29 -13.85
N THR A 736 41.38 -4.23 -14.79
CA THR A 736 41.97 -4.15 -16.14
C THR A 736 40.98 -3.61 -17.19
N GLU A 737 39.68 -3.60 -16.89
CA GLU A 737 38.60 -3.32 -17.87
C GLU A 737 37.77 -2.06 -17.54
N GLY A 738 37.96 -1.45 -16.35
CA GLY A 738 37.10 -0.39 -15.81
C GLY A 738 37.58 1.05 -16.01
N GLY A 739 38.23 1.37 -17.14
CA GLY A 739 38.97 2.63 -17.32
C GLY A 739 38.52 3.51 -18.50
N TYR A 740 37.30 4.06 -18.48
CA TYR A 740 36.95 5.27 -19.25
C TYR A 740 35.75 6.01 -18.65
N GLY A 741 35.89 7.32 -18.45
CA GLY A 741 34.87 8.22 -17.90
C GLY A 741 35.52 9.58 -17.58
N PRO A 742 34.98 10.71 -18.07
CA PRO A 742 35.69 11.99 -18.06
C PRO A 742 35.72 12.67 -16.68
N ASP A 743 36.81 13.37 -16.40
CA ASP A 743 37.06 14.10 -15.17
C ASP A 743 36.67 15.59 -15.32
N ILE A 744 36.02 16.17 -14.30
CA ILE A 744 35.70 17.60 -14.21
C ILE A 744 35.84 18.05 -12.75
N SER A 745 37.07 18.40 -12.35
CA SER A 745 37.33 19.15 -11.11
C SER A 745 37.18 20.66 -11.34
N GLY A 746 36.26 21.32 -10.65
CA GLY A 746 36.07 22.77 -10.69
C GLY A 746 36.00 23.37 -9.29
N ASN A 747 36.87 24.32 -8.99
CA ASN A 747 36.97 24.94 -7.65
C ASN A 747 35.75 25.83 -7.33
N TYR A 748 35.29 25.76 -6.08
CA TYR A 748 34.73 26.92 -5.36
C TYR A 748 35.31 26.96 -3.93
N ARG A 749 35.44 28.17 -3.37
CA ARG A 749 36.22 28.47 -2.17
C ARG A 749 35.66 29.72 -1.47
N GLY A 750 35.52 29.66 -0.14
CA GLY A 750 34.97 30.74 0.69
C GLY A 750 33.43 30.72 0.76
N GLU A 751 32.79 31.31 1.76
CA GLU A 751 33.31 31.94 2.99
C GLU A 751 32.19 31.93 4.06
N GLY A 752 32.55 31.84 5.35
CA GLY A 752 31.58 31.65 6.44
C GLY A 752 31.35 32.91 7.28
N ILE A 753 30.10 33.18 7.67
CA ILE A 753 29.74 34.28 8.58
C ILE A 753 28.81 33.79 9.71
N HIS A 754 29.05 34.36 10.90
CA HIS A 754 28.46 34.13 12.21
C HIS A 754 26.93 33.89 12.30
N ALA A 755 26.56 33.02 13.24
CA ALA A 755 25.24 32.99 13.89
C ALA A 755 25.11 34.06 15.00
N ARG A 756 23.86 34.35 15.40
CA ARG A 756 23.48 35.08 16.63
C ARG A 756 22.15 34.53 17.20
N GLU A 757 21.82 34.93 18.43
CA GLU A 757 21.02 34.14 19.39
C GLU A 757 19.69 34.78 19.87
N ILE A 758 18.80 33.90 20.35
CA ILE A 758 17.82 34.03 21.46
C ILE A 758 16.74 35.14 21.42
N SER A 759 15.46 34.70 21.35
CA SER A 759 14.44 34.83 22.42
C SER A 759 13.11 34.18 21.95
N GLU A 760 12.72 33.01 22.44
CA GLU A 760 11.79 32.76 23.58
C GLU A 760 10.28 32.97 23.30
N LEU A 761 9.49 31.96 23.74
CA LEU A 761 8.07 31.98 24.16
C LEU A 761 7.02 32.64 23.23
N ASP A 762 6.00 31.92 22.76
CA ASP A 762 4.87 31.49 23.62
C ASP A 762 4.26 30.13 23.21
N ALA A 763 3.35 29.57 24.00
CA ALA A 763 2.81 28.22 23.84
C ALA A 763 1.28 28.11 24.00
N GLN A 764 0.61 27.40 23.06
CA GLN A 764 -0.70 26.80 23.30
C GLN A 764 -1.11 25.73 22.25
N ARG A 765 -1.49 24.54 22.77
CA ARG A 765 -2.64 23.66 22.44
C ARG A 765 -3.14 23.59 20.98
N THR A 766 -3.48 22.43 20.38
CA THR A 766 -4.07 21.17 20.92
C THR A 766 -3.66 19.93 20.07
N PRO A 767 -3.90 18.67 20.53
CA PRO A 767 -3.26 17.48 19.97
C PRO A 767 -4.08 16.68 18.93
N LYS A 768 -3.36 16.03 17.99
CA LYS A 768 -3.58 14.73 17.30
C LYS A 768 -2.49 14.61 16.21
N GLN A 769 -1.59 13.62 16.17
CA GLN A 769 -1.80 12.17 16.09
C GLN A 769 -0.45 11.43 16.32
N LEU A 770 -0.45 10.13 16.68
CA LEU A 770 0.76 9.30 16.81
C LEU A 770 0.88 8.36 15.60
N ASP A 771 1.99 8.39 14.86
CA ASP A 771 2.22 7.48 13.73
C ASP A 771 3.71 7.12 13.58
N ALA A 772 4.04 5.82 13.55
CA ALA A 772 5.41 5.29 13.51
C ALA A 772 6.02 5.27 12.09
N PRO A 773 7.35 5.41 11.94
CA PRO A 773 8.00 5.43 10.64
C PRO A 773 8.31 4.01 10.19
N VAL A 774 7.55 3.50 9.22
CA VAL A 774 7.94 2.33 8.40
C VAL A 774 7.36 2.42 6.98
N PHE A 775 8.22 2.65 5.99
CA PHE A 775 8.28 2.08 4.63
C PHE A 775 7.11 2.12 3.62
N ILE A 776 7.53 2.21 2.34
CA ILE A 776 6.75 2.24 1.09
C ILE A 776 6.19 3.65 0.72
N HIS A 777 6.95 4.43 -0.05
CA HIS A 777 6.54 5.79 -0.49
C HIS A 777 6.27 5.95 -2.01
N GLU A 778 5.27 6.78 -2.28
CA GLU A 778 5.16 7.94 -3.21
C GLU A 778 5.71 7.93 -4.66
N MET A 779 4.98 8.66 -5.53
CA MET A 779 5.37 9.02 -6.90
C MET A 779 5.91 10.45 -6.94
N GLU A 780 7.16 10.67 -6.53
CA GLU A 780 7.79 11.99 -6.63
C GLU A 780 8.94 12.04 -7.65
N GLY A 781 9.00 13.12 -8.42
CA GLY A 781 10.19 13.52 -9.15
C GLY A 781 11.06 14.46 -8.31
N SER A 782 12.00 15.13 -8.96
CA SER A 782 12.88 16.14 -8.33
C SER A 782 13.25 17.17 -9.39
N ARG A 783 13.08 18.46 -9.05
CA ARG A 783 13.31 19.58 -9.99
C ARG A 783 14.65 19.46 -10.72
N GLY A 784 14.59 19.48 -12.04
CA GLY A 784 15.74 19.87 -12.86
C GLY A 784 16.04 21.36 -12.64
N ILE A 785 17.32 21.72 -12.53
CA ILE A 785 17.72 23.13 -12.41
C ILE A 785 17.63 23.77 -13.80
N SER A 786 16.52 24.45 -14.08
CA SER A 786 16.42 25.38 -15.22
C SER A 786 16.90 26.76 -14.76
N ARG A 787 17.90 27.31 -15.44
CA ARG A 787 18.37 28.69 -15.22
C ARG A 787 17.55 29.64 -16.10
N GLU A 788 16.53 30.27 -15.53
CA GLU A 788 15.92 31.45 -16.14
C GLU A 788 16.76 32.70 -15.86
N ASN A 789 17.59 33.11 -16.83
CA ASN A 789 18.19 34.44 -16.85
C ASN A 789 17.21 35.42 -17.52
N SER A 790 16.47 36.18 -16.72
CA SER A 790 15.47 37.13 -17.18
C SER A 790 16.07 38.51 -17.52
N ILE A 791 16.60 38.66 -18.74
CA ILE A 791 16.87 39.97 -19.35
C ILE A 791 16.23 40.00 -20.75
N GLY A 792 15.13 40.75 -20.88
CA GLY A 792 14.49 40.98 -22.17
C GLY A 792 15.05 42.20 -22.90
N LYS A 793 15.14 42.11 -24.23
CA LYS A 793 15.08 43.24 -25.17
C LYS A 793 14.56 42.73 -26.51
N ALA A 794 13.62 43.46 -27.09
CA ALA A 794 12.98 43.10 -28.36
C ALA A 794 13.76 43.63 -29.56
N TYR A 795 13.65 42.95 -30.71
CA TYR A 795 13.61 43.57 -32.04
C TYR A 795 12.90 42.63 -33.03
N ASN A 796 12.14 43.20 -33.97
CA ASN A 796 11.52 42.48 -35.08
C ASN A 796 12.49 42.35 -36.27
N ALA A 797 12.43 41.25 -37.01
CA ALA A 797 12.89 41.15 -38.40
C ALA A 797 12.17 39.99 -39.11
N ASP A 798 12.00 40.11 -40.43
CA ASP A 798 11.16 39.22 -41.25
C ASP A 798 11.81 37.91 -41.72
N ALA A 799 10.97 37.04 -42.29
CA ALA A 799 11.33 35.73 -42.82
C ALA A 799 12.18 35.75 -44.09
N LEU A 800 12.86 34.62 -44.39
CA LEU A 800 13.12 34.22 -45.78
C LEU A 800 13.38 32.71 -45.95
N TYR A 801 13.06 32.20 -47.15
CA TYR A 801 13.25 30.84 -47.63
C TYR A 801 14.71 30.55 -48.05
N ARG A 802 15.12 29.27 -47.92
CA ARG A 802 16.14 28.46 -48.66
C ARG A 802 16.77 27.45 -47.69
N GLY A 803 17.24 26.27 -48.08
CA GLY A 803 17.27 25.59 -49.39
C GLY A 803 18.43 24.59 -49.43
N ALA A 804 18.20 23.32 -49.78
CA ALA A 804 19.25 22.29 -49.83
C ALA A 804 20.17 22.44 -51.07
N PRO A 805 21.43 21.99 -50.98
CA PRO A 805 21.80 20.66 -51.47
C PRO A 805 22.51 19.82 -50.37
N VAL A 806 22.63 18.48 -50.39
CA VAL A 806 22.83 17.46 -51.45
C VAL A 806 24.25 17.43 -52.02
N GLU A 807 25.09 16.53 -51.49
CA GLU A 807 26.15 15.86 -52.27
C GLU A 807 26.06 14.34 -52.07
N LEU A 808 26.59 13.60 -53.03
CA LEU A 808 26.59 12.13 -53.10
C LEU A 808 28.04 11.62 -53.11
N GLY A 809 28.30 10.53 -52.39
CA GLY A 809 29.63 9.89 -52.34
C GLY A 809 29.53 8.44 -51.93
N ASN A 810 29.35 7.55 -52.92
CA ASN A 810 29.25 6.10 -52.68
C ASN A 810 30.63 5.48 -52.36
N GLY A 811 30.63 4.42 -51.54
CA GLY A 811 31.86 3.72 -51.14
C GLY A 811 31.58 2.41 -50.39
N GLU A 812 30.97 1.44 -51.06
CA GLU A 812 30.98 0.03 -50.63
C GLU A 812 32.42 -0.55 -50.76
N ARG A 813 32.80 -1.72 -50.21
CA ARG A 813 32.03 -2.87 -49.71
C ARG A 813 32.85 -3.75 -48.74
N GLU A 814 32.14 -4.55 -47.93
CA GLU A 814 32.48 -5.84 -47.26
C GLU A 814 33.91 -6.41 -47.33
N VAL A 815 34.42 -6.87 -46.18
CA VAL A 815 34.26 -8.28 -45.72
C VAL A 815 33.83 -8.29 -44.25
#